data_AF-C1EGY5-F1
#
_entry.id   AF-C1EGY5-F1
#
_cell.length_a   1.000
_cell.length_b   1.000
_cell.length_c   1.000
_cell.angle_alpha   90.00
_cell.angle_beta   90.00
_cell.angle_gamma   90.00
#
_symmetry.space_group_name_H-M   'P 1'
#
loop_
_entity.id
_entity.type
_entity.pdbx_description
1 polymer ?
#
loop_
_entity_poly.entity_id
_entity_poly.type
_entity_poly.pdbx_seq_one_letter_code
_entity_poly.pdbx_strand_id
1 'polypeptide(L)'
;MSAAMRASAGGSAGLLAVPHGRRGARRPVVARRPVRAPASSATPSSADDDASCALRTRDETAAEFRFEGTRRLYGDRRFEKLATSHVAVLGMGGVGSWTAEALARSGVGALTLVDLDVVCVTNVNRQVLATDASVGASKADTMAARVRDINPLCDVTIVRDFVSEENVEAILGLENLNRNRRDDVPYKTIDFVVDAIDAERDKAAVIACCVHHRVPVITVGGAGGVDALGDVVVEDLSRATFNRLCQRVRRLLRRDYAFPRGEERTPREIYGVRSSFKKGNDGDSKRETKARGKGRKKPQGKFGVKAVYHRENVNFFKPDPGTRGRGGMGCDGVGGSAVFVTGALGFKAASHVCLALMDDDTKDDSCAAAARGPAASGWRSRVWPKGRGERGERGGGERGGGGGEGGGGGGGGGGGGGGGGGGGGGGRGGGGGEGDGNGEGVDDGDGSPAGEVQGIESAYPAATQLCAAAGVAAVAANLEDGDVGVEEARDDVNADAVAAGASANASASIAAAAAALPASAIFDGHCHWHLGGDLSACVALASSLRGAAFTSTRPDDWEMATACALGGNVNVDVEGEGFGLCLGLHPWWAHHHPPGSDPTWLPDLRRRLERSPRAVVGEIGLDRVAVPMNERGEVIGEPDYPNQVACFESQLLLATELQRPCVVHCVKAYGDVADRFRAAASMPPRVLMHSFGGTRAYMESLTRMKRWGKRFYFGFSAVVNLRSPKTRAVVTACPDDRILLESDLVGVNGAESDLRRMLAFVAECKGWSAEETAGITRENALRFYGE
;
A
#
# COMPACT_ATOMS: atom_id res chain seq x y z
N MET A 1 -53.49 1.90 40.12
CA MET A 1 -53.94 2.59 41.35
C MET A 1 -52.89 2.38 42.43
N SER A 2 -52.53 3.43 43.19
CA SER A 2 -51.78 3.47 44.48
C SER A 2 -50.45 2.69 44.59
N ALA A 3 -49.30 3.27 44.96
CA ALA A 3 -48.96 3.92 46.25
C ALA A 3 -48.98 2.94 47.45
N ALA A 4 -48.01 2.88 48.38
CA ALA A 4 -46.69 3.52 48.51
C ALA A 4 -45.86 2.87 49.67
N MET A 5 -44.67 3.45 49.95
CA MET A 5 -43.97 3.53 51.27
C MET A 5 -43.05 2.41 51.83
N ARG A 6 -41.74 2.79 51.88
CA ARG A 6 -40.83 2.94 53.06
C ARG A 6 -40.20 1.74 53.81
N ALA A 7 -38.93 1.99 54.21
CA ALA A 7 -38.14 1.41 55.33
C ALA A 7 -37.63 -0.04 55.15
N SER A 8 -36.46 -0.46 55.71
CA SER A 8 -35.33 0.21 56.40
C SER A 8 -34.13 -0.75 56.52
N ALA A 9 -32.91 -0.23 56.78
CA ALA A 9 -31.67 -0.95 57.16
C ALA A 9 -31.14 -1.97 56.11
N GLY A 10 -29.84 -2.26 55.97
CA GLY A 10 -28.70 -2.02 56.86
C GLY A 10 -28.05 -3.37 57.20
N GLY A 11 -27.07 -3.82 56.39
CA GLY A 11 -26.42 -5.12 56.58
C GLY A 11 -25.30 -5.41 55.58
N SER A 12 -24.08 -5.57 56.08
CA SER A 12 -22.87 -5.90 55.31
C SER A 12 -22.84 -7.37 54.89
N ALA A 13 -22.57 -7.66 53.61
CA ALA A 13 -22.33 -9.03 53.14
C ALA A 13 -20.90 -9.49 53.49
N GLY A 14 -20.79 -10.61 54.21
CA GLY A 14 -19.51 -11.21 54.59
C GLY A 14 -18.93 -12.13 53.52
N LEU A 15 -17.59 -12.14 53.42
CA LEU A 15 -16.84 -13.11 52.62
C LEU A 15 -16.77 -14.47 53.34
N LEU A 16 -17.04 -15.55 52.60
CA LEU A 16 -16.93 -16.93 53.06
C LEU A 16 -15.46 -17.35 53.25
N ALA A 17 -15.20 -18.12 54.30
CA ALA A 17 -13.89 -18.69 54.61
C ALA A 17 -13.91 -20.23 54.56
N VAL A 18 -12.71 -20.80 54.82
CA VAL A 18 -12.37 -22.15 55.33
C VAL A 18 -11.89 -23.16 54.25
N PRO A 19 -10.89 -24.06 54.50
CA PRO A 19 -9.95 -24.23 55.63
C PRO A 19 -8.43 -24.17 55.27
N HIS A 20 -7.57 -24.28 56.29
CA HIS A 20 -6.09 -24.41 56.19
C HIS A 20 -5.56 -25.86 56.18
N GLY A 21 -4.40 -26.07 55.55
CA GLY A 21 -3.54 -27.27 55.67
C GLY A 21 -2.07 -26.96 55.96
N ARG A 22 -1.45 -27.71 56.89
CA ARG A 22 -0.06 -27.57 57.45
C ARG A 22 0.94 -28.44 56.65
N ARG A 23 2.24 -28.16 56.41
CA ARG A 23 3.30 -27.16 56.77
C ARG A 23 4.24 -26.99 55.55
N GLY A 24 5.21 -26.06 55.41
CA GLY A 24 5.60 -24.90 56.25
C GLY A 24 7.13 -24.68 56.44
N ALA A 25 7.87 -24.12 55.47
CA ALA A 25 9.31 -23.79 55.57
C ALA A 25 9.57 -22.27 55.43
N ARG A 26 9.95 -21.59 56.53
CA ARG A 26 10.16 -20.13 56.56
C ARG A 26 11.59 -19.75 56.18
N ARG A 27 11.78 -19.02 55.08
CA ARG A 27 12.95 -18.15 54.89
C ARG A 27 12.84 -16.95 55.85
N PRO A 28 13.95 -16.44 56.41
CA PRO A 28 13.88 -15.28 57.31
C PRO A 28 13.48 -14.02 56.54
N VAL A 29 12.50 -13.30 57.06
CA VAL A 29 12.17 -11.95 56.58
C VAL A 29 13.26 -11.01 57.07
N VAL A 30 14.01 -10.41 56.15
CA VAL A 30 14.97 -9.36 56.48
C VAL A 30 14.19 -8.15 56.99
N ALA A 31 14.44 -7.76 58.24
CA ALA A 31 13.78 -6.60 58.83
C ALA A 31 14.12 -5.33 58.02
N ARG A 32 13.08 -4.56 57.64
CA ARG A 32 13.28 -3.24 57.03
C ARG A 32 13.97 -2.33 58.04
N ARG A 33 15.25 -2.02 57.80
CA ARG A 33 15.95 -0.94 58.49
C ARG A 33 15.20 0.38 58.25
N PRO A 34 15.05 1.25 59.26
CA PRO A 34 14.55 2.61 59.02
C PRO A 34 15.53 3.34 58.09
N VAL A 35 15.00 4.01 57.08
CA VAL A 35 15.79 4.83 56.16
C VAL A 35 16.31 6.04 56.95
N ARG A 36 17.63 6.08 57.16
CA ARG A 36 18.29 7.26 57.73
C ARG A 36 18.21 8.38 56.69
N ALA A 37 17.71 9.55 57.08
CA ALA A 37 17.68 10.71 56.18
C ALA A 37 19.10 10.97 55.63
N PRO A 38 19.26 11.26 54.33
CA PRO A 38 20.57 11.52 53.74
C PRO A 38 21.16 12.78 54.36
N ALA A 39 22.42 12.71 54.77
CA ALA A 39 23.16 13.89 55.20
C ALA A 39 23.38 14.82 54.00
N SER A 40 23.21 16.12 54.21
CA SER A 40 23.43 17.14 53.18
C SER A 40 24.92 17.29 52.86
N SER A 41 25.40 16.52 51.89
CA SER A 41 26.69 16.72 51.24
C SER A 41 26.56 16.53 49.72
N ALA A 42 25.62 17.26 49.12
CA ALA A 42 25.70 17.56 47.69
C ALA A 42 26.82 18.59 47.49
N THR A 43 27.84 18.25 46.72
CA THR A 43 28.82 19.21 46.22
C THR A 43 28.12 20.18 45.24
N PRO A 44 28.47 21.48 45.20
CA PRO A 44 27.73 22.44 44.37
C PRO A 44 27.71 22.12 42.87
N SER A 45 28.73 21.42 42.36
CA SER A 45 28.98 21.29 40.91
C SER A 45 27.82 20.69 40.12
N SER A 46 27.09 19.71 40.64
CA SER A 46 26.05 19.03 39.83
C SER A 46 24.86 19.93 39.48
N ALA A 47 24.59 20.97 40.28
CA ALA A 47 23.54 21.94 39.98
C ALA A 47 24.01 22.99 38.95
N ASP A 48 25.30 23.34 38.96
CA ASP A 48 25.91 24.21 37.96
C ASP A 48 26.11 23.48 36.61
N ASP A 49 26.42 22.17 36.63
CA ASP A 49 26.49 21.31 35.45
C ASP A 49 25.13 21.26 34.72
N ASP A 50 24.03 21.04 35.45
CA ASP A 50 22.66 21.05 34.90
C ASP A 50 22.26 22.44 34.36
N ALA A 51 22.73 23.53 34.99
CA ALA A 51 22.50 24.89 34.50
C ALA A 51 23.26 25.19 33.19
N SER A 52 24.46 24.62 33.01
CA SER A 52 25.21 24.72 31.74
C SER A 52 24.55 23.96 30.59
N CYS A 53 23.78 22.90 30.91
CA CYS A 53 23.02 22.11 29.94
C CYS A 53 21.77 22.85 29.41
N ALA A 54 21.30 23.88 30.12
CA ALA A 54 20.10 24.64 29.78
C ALA A 54 20.29 25.72 28.69
N LEU A 55 21.30 25.57 27.82
CA LEU A 55 21.50 26.43 26.65
C LEU A 55 20.28 26.38 25.73
N ARG A 56 19.66 27.55 25.51
CA ARG A 56 18.49 27.65 24.63
C ARG A 56 18.94 27.40 23.19
N THR A 57 18.06 26.80 22.39
CA THR A 57 18.34 26.17 21.08
C THR A 57 18.82 27.09 19.96
N ARG A 58 19.20 28.34 20.25
CA ARG A 58 19.60 29.39 19.31
C ARG A 58 21.01 29.97 19.54
N ASP A 59 21.72 29.59 20.60
CA ASP A 59 23.14 29.94 20.72
C ASP A 59 24.01 29.05 19.82
N GLU A 60 25.03 29.63 19.19
CA GLU A 60 26.00 28.89 18.35
C GLU A 60 26.71 27.79 19.16
N THR A 61 26.95 28.02 20.45
CA THR A 61 27.52 27.05 21.41
C THR A 61 26.64 25.81 21.58
N ALA A 62 25.31 25.93 21.52
CA ALA A 62 24.42 24.78 21.69
C ALA A 62 24.63 23.73 20.58
N ALA A 63 25.06 24.13 19.38
CA ALA A 63 25.40 23.21 18.31
C ALA A 63 26.64 22.36 18.61
N GLU A 64 27.62 22.90 19.33
CA GLU A 64 28.83 22.19 19.76
C GLU A 64 28.49 21.11 20.81
N PHE A 65 27.58 21.43 21.75
CA PHE A 65 27.21 20.53 22.84
C PHE A 65 26.20 19.43 22.48
N ARG A 66 25.33 19.62 21.46
CA ARG A 66 24.28 18.64 21.06
C ARG A 66 24.78 17.19 20.98
N PHE A 67 26.01 16.99 20.52
CA PHE A 67 26.61 15.66 20.32
C PHE A 67 27.85 15.40 21.18
N GLU A 68 28.05 16.15 22.26
CA GLU A 68 29.19 15.95 23.17
C GLU A 68 29.21 14.53 23.76
N GLY A 69 28.04 13.93 24.03
CA GLY A 69 27.92 12.52 24.42
C GLY A 69 28.46 11.56 23.35
N THR A 70 28.16 11.80 22.07
CA THR A 70 28.64 11.01 20.93
C THR A 70 30.14 11.20 20.70
N ARG A 71 30.64 12.45 20.80
CA ARG A 71 32.07 12.77 20.74
C ARG A 71 32.85 12.08 21.85
N ARG A 72 32.39 12.14 23.11
CA ARG A 72 33.01 11.43 24.25
C ARG A 72 33.01 9.90 24.08
N LEU A 73 32.02 9.33 23.41
CA LEU A 73 31.92 7.88 23.18
C LEU A 73 32.84 7.38 22.06
N TYR A 74 32.95 8.10 20.94
CA TYR A 74 33.65 7.62 19.74
C TYR A 74 34.96 8.36 19.40
N GLY A 75 35.17 9.54 19.99
CA GLY A 75 36.28 10.46 19.69
C GLY A 75 35.98 11.39 18.50
N ASP A 76 36.52 12.61 18.53
CA ASP A 76 36.19 13.67 17.56
C ASP A 76 36.42 13.27 16.10
N ARG A 77 37.55 12.63 15.78
CA ARG A 77 37.84 12.13 14.41
C ARG A 77 36.73 11.24 13.83
N ARG A 78 36.12 10.39 14.67
CA ARG A 78 35.03 9.50 14.24
C ARG A 78 33.70 10.25 14.15
N PHE A 79 33.46 11.18 15.07
CA PHE A 79 32.29 12.04 15.02
C PHE A 79 32.29 12.93 13.77
N GLU A 80 33.43 13.54 13.42
CA GLU A 80 33.59 14.36 12.22
C GLU A 80 33.21 13.60 10.95
N LYS A 81 33.60 12.31 10.85
CA LYS A 81 33.13 11.45 9.74
C LYS A 81 31.62 11.31 9.70
N LEU A 82 30.96 11.04 10.83
CA LEU A 82 29.49 10.97 10.89
C LEU A 82 28.86 12.29 10.46
N ALA A 83 29.38 13.41 10.98
CA ALA A 83 28.92 14.76 10.69
C ALA A 83 29.13 15.20 9.23
N THR A 84 29.98 14.50 8.47
CA THR A 84 30.14 14.70 7.01
C THR A 84 29.47 13.60 6.17
N SER A 85 28.98 12.52 6.77
CA SER A 85 28.40 11.37 6.05
C SER A 85 26.96 11.61 5.61
N HIS A 86 26.59 11.03 4.46
CA HIS A 86 25.24 11.04 3.91
C HIS A 86 24.63 9.63 3.87
N VAL A 87 23.51 9.43 4.58
CA VAL A 87 22.80 8.14 4.64
C VAL A 87 21.40 8.26 4.02
N ALA A 88 21.07 7.38 3.08
CA ALA A 88 19.69 7.24 2.59
C ALA A 88 18.94 6.17 3.39
N VAL A 89 17.74 6.49 3.85
CA VAL A 89 16.86 5.56 4.58
C VAL A 89 15.58 5.39 3.78
N LEU A 90 15.35 4.16 3.32
CA LEU A 90 14.23 3.81 2.44
C LEU A 90 13.12 3.14 3.25
N GLY A 91 11.93 3.75 3.28
CA GLY A 91 10.76 3.35 4.07
C GLY A 91 10.79 3.89 5.49
N MET A 92 9.93 4.86 5.80
CA MET A 92 9.73 5.48 7.12
C MET A 92 8.74 4.70 8.00
N GLY A 93 8.63 3.38 7.79
CA GLY A 93 7.76 2.50 8.57
C GLY A 93 8.27 2.23 10.00
N GLY A 94 7.79 1.14 10.60
CA GLY A 94 8.10 0.76 11.99
C GLY A 94 9.59 0.49 12.28
N VAL A 95 10.42 0.35 11.27
CA VAL A 95 11.88 0.21 11.43
C VAL A 95 12.58 1.51 11.05
N GLY A 96 12.37 1.99 9.81
CA GLY A 96 13.16 3.09 9.24
C GLY A 96 12.98 4.42 9.96
N SER A 97 11.80 4.69 10.54
CA SER A 97 11.58 5.88 11.36
C SER A 97 12.48 5.91 12.61
N TRP A 98 12.65 4.78 13.31
CA TRP A 98 13.61 4.66 14.42
C TRP A 98 15.07 4.63 13.97
N THR A 99 15.35 4.12 12.76
CA THR A 99 16.69 4.25 12.16
C THR A 99 17.04 5.72 11.92
N ALA A 100 16.16 6.49 11.27
CA ALA A 100 16.37 7.91 10.98
C ALA A 100 16.52 8.74 12.26
N GLU A 101 15.66 8.50 13.26
CA GLU A 101 15.78 9.06 14.62
C GLU A 101 17.17 8.82 15.23
N ALA A 102 17.66 7.57 15.17
CA ALA A 102 18.93 7.21 15.77
C ALA A 102 20.15 7.74 15.00
N LEU A 103 20.08 7.83 13.66
CA LEU A 103 21.12 8.44 12.84
C LEU A 103 21.21 9.96 13.13
N ALA A 104 20.08 10.66 13.18
CA ALA A 104 20.03 12.08 13.53
C ALA A 104 20.58 12.35 14.94
N ARG A 105 20.19 11.54 15.94
CA ARG A 105 20.72 11.61 17.32
C ARG A 105 22.18 11.18 17.45
N SER A 106 22.73 10.47 16.46
CA SER A 106 24.15 10.15 16.38
C SER A 106 24.99 11.24 15.69
N GLY A 107 24.37 12.32 15.21
CA GLY A 107 25.06 13.41 14.51
C GLY A 107 25.47 13.06 13.08
N VAL A 108 24.71 12.22 12.38
CA VAL A 108 24.88 12.04 10.93
C VAL A 108 24.58 13.34 10.19
N GLY A 109 25.50 13.76 9.33
CA GLY A 109 25.50 15.07 8.66
C GLY A 109 24.40 15.28 7.63
N ALA A 110 24.00 14.23 6.92
CA ALA A 110 22.93 14.31 5.94
C ALA A 110 22.09 13.03 5.86
N LEU A 111 20.78 13.21 5.66
CA LEU A 111 19.82 12.12 5.50
C LEU A 111 18.95 12.31 4.26
N THR A 112 18.88 11.30 3.40
CA THR A 112 17.80 11.20 2.39
C THR A 112 16.71 10.30 2.92
N LEU A 113 15.50 10.83 3.10
CA LEU A 113 14.35 10.11 3.62
C LEU A 113 13.38 9.81 2.48
N VAL A 114 13.13 8.52 2.22
CA VAL A 114 12.32 8.07 1.08
C VAL A 114 11.09 7.32 1.57
N ASP A 115 9.90 7.91 1.43
CA ASP A 115 8.59 7.29 1.65
C ASP A 115 7.49 8.15 1.00
N LEU A 116 6.42 7.52 0.51
CA LEU A 116 5.23 8.19 -0.06
C LEU A 116 3.98 8.03 0.83
N ASP A 117 4.04 7.20 1.86
CA ASP A 117 2.92 6.99 2.79
C ASP A 117 2.68 8.20 3.72
N VAL A 118 1.45 8.27 4.22
CA VAL A 118 1.06 9.13 5.34
C VAL A 118 1.05 8.39 6.68
N VAL A 119 1.16 9.14 7.77
CA VAL A 119 0.99 8.64 9.14
C VAL A 119 -0.46 8.20 9.34
N CYS A 120 -0.66 6.96 9.78
CA CYS A 120 -1.99 6.44 10.13
C CYS A 120 -2.07 6.19 11.64
N VAL A 121 -3.24 6.37 12.28
CA VAL A 121 -3.45 6.02 13.70
C VAL A 121 -3.05 4.57 14.01
N THR A 122 -3.21 3.65 13.06
CA THR A 122 -2.77 2.24 13.18
C THR A 122 -1.25 2.07 13.26
N ASN A 123 -0.46 3.14 13.15
CA ASN A 123 1.00 3.13 13.18
C ASN A 123 1.58 3.41 14.58
N VAL A 124 0.77 3.95 15.51
CA VAL A 124 1.15 4.32 16.88
C VAL A 124 1.82 3.16 17.66
N ASN A 125 1.44 1.92 17.35
CA ASN A 125 2.03 0.73 17.99
C ASN A 125 3.51 0.47 17.63
N ARG A 126 4.08 1.16 16.63
CA ARG A 126 5.41 0.83 16.06
C ARG A 126 6.24 1.97 15.45
N GLN A 127 5.66 3.12 15.10
CA GLN A 127 6.39 4.20 14.39
C GLN A 127 6.62 5.41 15.31
N VAL A 128 7.86 5.93 15.40
CA VAL A 128 8.17 7.11 16.27
C VAL A 128 7.44 8.38 15.84
N LEU A 129 7.12 8.48 14.54
CA LEU A 129 6.44 9.60 13.92
C LEU A 129 4.91 9.54 14.03
N ALA A 130 4.33 8.50 14.63
CA ALA A 130 2.89 8.32 14.77
C ALA A 130 2.40 8.85 16.14
N THR A 131 1.80 10.04 16.11
CA THR A 131 1.17 10.75 17.23
C THR A 131 -0.16 11.34 16.74
N ASP A 132 -1.09 11.67 17.64
CA ASP A 132 -2.38 12.24 17.22
C ASP A 132 -2.21 13.51 16.37
N ALA A 133 -1.22 14.35 16.72
CA ALA A 133 -0.88 15.59 16.00
C ALA A 133 -0.22 15.37 14.62
N SER A 134 0.18 14.15 14.28
CA SER A 134 0.84 13.83 13.00
C SER A 134 0.03 12.89 12.10
N VAL A 135 -1.10 12.34 12.55
CA VAL A 135 -1.98 11.51 11.72
C VAL A 135 -2.43 12.29 10.48
N GLY A 136 -2.34 11.68 9.30
CA GLY A 136 -2.65 12.29 8.01
C GLY A 136 -1.45 12.95 7.31
N ALA A 137 -0.43 13.40 8.05
CA ALA A 137 0.77 14.00 7.46
C ALA A 137 1.63 12.97 6.72
N SER A 138 2.45 13.42 5.76
CA SER A 138 3.46 12.58 5.10
C SER A 138 4.49 12.05 6.11
N LYS A 139 4.81 10.75 6.05
CA LYS A 139 5.81 10.15 6.95
C LYS A 139 7.20 10.73 6.73
N ALA A 140 7.60 10.94 5.47
CA ALA A 140 8.91 11.47 5.12
C ALA A 140 9.07 12.92 5.59
N ASP A 141 8.02 13.73 5.47
CA ASP A 141 8.03 15.13 5.94
C ASP A 141 8.00 15.22 7.46
N THR A 142 7.15 14.44 8.12
CA THR A 142 7.08 14.37 9.59
C THR A 142 8.44 13.95 10.17
N MET A 143 9.08 12.94 9.57
CA MET A 143 10.41 12.51 9.98
C MET A 143 11.47 13.58 9.67
N ALA A 144 11.39 14.29 8.53
CA ALA A 144 12.34 15.34 8.18
C ALA A 144 12.26 16.55 9.11
N ALA A 145 11.05 17.00 9.47
CA ALA A 145 10.83 18.04 10.47
C ALA A 145 11.43 17.62 11.82
N ARG A 146 11.17 16.37 12.24
CA ARG A 146 11.72 15.79 13.47
C ARG A 146 13.25 15.66 13.47
N VAL A 147 13.86 15.30 12.33
CA VAL A 147 15.33 15.28 12.19
C VAL A 147 15.91 16.68 12.33
N ARG A 148 15.28 17.71 11.73
CA ARG A 148 15.76 19.10 11.84
C ARG A 148 15.59 19.67 13.26
N ASP A 149 14.55 19.27 13.99
CA ASP A 149 14.38 19.60 15.42
C ASP A 149 15.50 18.98 16.29
N ILE A 150 15.86 17.72 16.01
CA ILE A 150 16.95 17.01 16.71
C ILE A 150 18.33 17.58 16.33
N ASN A 151 18.56 17.82 15.04
CA ASN A 151 19.81 18.30 14.48
C ASN A 151 19.55 19.34 13.38
N PRO A 152 19.51 20.64 13.73
CA PRO A 152 19.32 21.72 12.76
C PRO A 152 20.43 21.83 11.71
N LEU A 153 21.59 21.20 11.94
CA LEU A 153 22.71 21.13 10.98
C LEU A 153 22.67 19.90 10.07
N CYS A 154 21.67 19.00 10.25
CA CYS A 154 21.50 17.86 9.35
C CYS A 154 20.88 18.32 8.03
N ASP A 155 21.56 18.07 6.92
CA ASP A 155 21.00 18.27 5.59
C ASP A 155 20.01 17.14 5.28
N VAL A 156 18.71 17.47 5.28
CA VAL A 156 17.64 16.49 5.07
C VAL A 156 16.99 16.67 3.70
N THR A 157 17.25 15.72 2.82
CA THR A 157 16.59 15.57 1.51
C THR A 157 15.37 14.66 1.65
N ILE A 158 14.25 15.04 1.04
CA ILE A 158 12.98 14.30 1.11
C ILE A 158 12.62 13.80 -0.29
N VAL A 159 12.36 12.49 -0.43
CA VAL A 159 11.89 11.89 -1.68
C VAL A 159 10.53 11.24 -1.43
N ARG A 160 9.48 11.89 -1.94
CA ARG A 160 8.09 11.42 -1.83
C ARG A 160 7.76 10.48 -2.98
N ASP A 161 8.35 9.28 -2.96
CA ASP A 161 8.11 8.24 -3.96
C ASP A 161 8.24 6.84 -3.35
N PHE A 162 7.60 5.84 -3.97
CA PHE A 162 7.90 4.44 -3.69
C PHE A 162 9.14 4.02 -4.47
N VAL A 163 10.07 3.34 -3.81
CA VAL A 163 11.22 2.76 -4.49
C VAL A 163 10.78 1.57 -5.34
N SER A 164 11.32 1.44 -6.55
CA SER A 164 11.07 0.37 -7.51
C SER A 164 12.36 0.03 -8.29
N GLU A 165 12.32 -1.01 -9.11
CA GLU A 165 13.46 -1.33 -10.01
C GLU A 165 13.73 -0.22 -11.05
N GLU A 166 12.73 0.60 -11.38
CA GLU A 166 12.80 1.60 -12.45
C GLU A 166 13.36 2.95 -11.99
N ASN A 167 13.10 3.36 -10.73
CA ASN A 167 13.48 4.68 -10.19
C ASN A 167 14.61 4.63 -9.14
N VAL A 168 15.04 3.46 -8.63
CA VAL A 168 16.04 3.40 -7.55
C VAL A 168 17.41 3.98 -7.92
N GLU A 169 17.80 3.97 -9.19
CA GLU A 169 19.03 4.64 -9.64
C GLU A 169 18.90 6.17 -9.55
N ALA A 170 17.76 6.74 -9.95
CA ALA A 170 17.47 8.17 -9.85
C ALA A 170 17.35 8.62 -8.38
N ILE A 171 16.58 7.89 -7.55
CA ILE A 171 16.39 8.18 -6.12
C ILE A 171 17.72 8.22 -5.35
N LEU A 172 18.68 7.37 -5.74
CA LEU A 172 20.00 7.30 -5.11
C LEU A 172 21.09 8.10 -5.86
N GLY A 173 20.75 8.82 -6.93
CA GLY A 173 21.69 9.63 -7.72
C GLY A 173 22.78 8.82 -8.46
N LEU A 174 22.52 7.56 -8.79
CA LEU A 174 23.53 6.59 -9.28
C LEU A 174 23.66 6.54 -10.81
N GLU A 175 22.72 7.13 -11.55
CA GLU A 175 22.62 7.03 -13.03
C GLU A 175 23.92 7.41 -13.77
N ASN A 176 24.67 8.37 -13.24
CA ASN A 176 25.88 8.91 -13.88
C ASN A 176 27.21 8.28 -13.38
N LEU A 177 27.20 7.40 -12.38
CA LEU A 177 28.43 6.84 -11.78
C LEU A 177 29.28 5.98 -12.74
N ASN A 178 28.70 5.54 -13.86
CA ASN A 178 29.39 4.75 -14.90
C ASN A 178 29.75 5.57 -16.16
N ARG A 179 29.41 6.86 -16.24
CA ARG A 179 29.94 7.77 -17.26
C ARG A 179 31.29 8.33 -16.78
N ASN A 180 32.18 8.65 -17.72
CA ASN A 180 33.58 8.96 -17.41
C ASN A 180 33.72 10.07 -16.36
N ARG A 181 34.57 9.88 -15.35
CA ARG A 181 35.00 10.90 -14.37
C ARG A 181 35.75 12.04 -15.05
N ARG A 182 35.05 12.95 -15.73
CA ARG A 182 35.64 14.12 -16.41
C ARG A 182 34.89 15.44 -16.25
N ASP A 183 33.67 15.41 -15.73
CA ASP A 183 32.84 16.61 -15.58
C ASP A 183 32.73 16.97 -14.10
N ASP A 184 33.25 18.14 -13.73
CA ASP A 184 33.56 18.55 -12.34
C ASP A 184 32.33 19.03 -11.53
N VAL A 185 31.18 18.36 -11.66
CA VAL A 185 29.98 18.67 -10.87
C VAL A 185 29.93 17.77 -9.62
N PRO A 186 30.13 18.31 -8.40
CA PRO A 186 30.11 17.51 -7.18
C PRO A 186 28.67 17.14 -6.77
N TYR A 187 28.14 16.07 -7.35
CA TYR A 187 26.98 15.39 -6.79
C TYR A 187 27.33 14.82 -5.41
N LYS A 188 26.54 15.18 -4.40
CA LYS A 188 26.69 14.64 -3.03
C LYS A 188 26.41 13.14 -3.05
N THR A 189 27.43 12.33 -2.81
CA THR A 189 27.34 10.87 -2.88
C THR A 189 26.76 10.29 -1.60
N ILE A 190 25.79 9.39 -1.71
CA ILE A 190 25.28 8.62 -0.57
C ILE A 190 26.34 7.60 -0.13
N ASP A 191 26.80 7.71 1.11
CA ASP A 191 27.82 6.84 1.70
C ASP A 191 27.25 5.49 2.19
N PHE A 192 25.96 5.48 2.57
CA PHE A 192 25.28 4.27 3.03
C PHE A 192 23.78 4.28 2.74
N VAL A 193 23.22 3.12 2.41
CA VAL A 193 21.78 2.89 2.25
C VAL A 193 21.24 1.98 3.35
N VAL A 194 20.19 2.42 4.04
CA VAL A 194 19.37 1.58 4.93
C VAL A 194 18.07 1.25 4.24
N ASP A 195 17.89 -0.04 3.95
CA ASP A 195 16.70 -0.58 3.31
C ASP A 195 15.74 -1.15 4.37
N ALA A 196 14.75 -0.32 4.74
CA ALA A 196 13.66 -0.64 5.67
C ALA A 196 12.30 -0.84 4.98
N ILE A 197 12.29 -0.98 3.65
CA ILE A 197 11.10 -1.32 2.84
C ILE A 197 10.55 -2.70 3.25
N ASP A 198 9.23 -2.90 3.19
CA ASP A 198 8.58 -4.20 3.44
C ASP A 198 8.22 -4.97 2.16
N ALA A 199 7.97 -4.27 1.04
CA ALA A 199 7.76 -4.84 -0.28
C ALA A 199 8.99 -5.63 -0.80
N GLU A 200 8.86 -6.96 -0.88
CA GLU A 200 9.95 -7.90 -1.16
C GLU A 200 10.67 -7.72 -2.51
N ARG A 201 9.99 -7.15 -3.51
CA ARG A 201 10.54 -6.93 -4.86
C ARG A 201 11.46 -5.73 -4.90
N ASP A 202 10.97 -4.61 -4.40
CA ASP A 202 11.68 -3.34 -4.39
C ASP A 202 12.87 -3.41 -3.44
N LYS A 203 12.70 -4.11 -2.32
CA LYS A 203 13.77 -4.56 -1.43
C LYS A 203 14.89 -5.33 -2.14
N ALA A 204 14.54 -6.26 -3.05
CA ALA A 204 15.52 -6.97 -3.86
C ALA A 204 16.16 -6.07 -4.93
N ALA A 205 15.41 -5.14 -5.51
CA ALA A 205 15.90 -4.17 -6.49
C ALA A 205 16.92 -3.20 -5.88
N VAL A 206 16.62 -2.60 -4.72
CA VAL A 206 17.56 -1.76 -3.95
C VAL A 206 18.87 -2.49 -3.69
N ILE A 207 18.80 -3.71 -3.17
CA ILE A 207 19.99 -4.50 -2.87
C ILE A 207 20.79 -4.81 -4.14
N ALA A 208 20.12 -5.14 -5.26
CA ALA A 208 20.80 -5.39 -6.53
C ALA A 208 21.47 -4.12 -7.10
N CYS A 209 20.76 -2.99 -7.07
CA CYS A 209 21.23 -1.66 -7.48
C CYS A 209 22.48 -1.22 -6.68
N CYS A 210 22.38 -1.20 -5.36
CA CYS A 210 23.48 -0.79 -4.48
C CYS A 210 24.72 -1.68 -4.69
N VAL A 211 24.52 -2.99 -4.83
CA VAL A 211 25.62 -3.94 -5.08
C VAL A 211 26.21 -3.81 -6.48
N HIS A 212 25.40 -3.46 -7.48
CA HIS A 212 25.89 -3.16 -8.83
C HIS A 212 26.79 -1.92 -8.82
N HIS A 213 26.32 -0.82 -8.22
CA HIS A 213 27.02 0.48 -8.16
C HIS A 213 28.08 0.60 -7.06
N ARG A 214 28.23 -0.41 -6.20
CA ARG A 214 29.16 -0.46 -5.03
C ARG A 214 28.80 0.50 -3.89
N VAL A 215 27.53 0.87 -3.76
CA VAL A 215 27.02 1.61 -2.59
C VAL A 215 26.84 0.63 -1.41
N PRO A 216 27.39 0.93 -0.22
CA PRO A 216 27.14 0.13 0.98
C PRO A 216 25.64 0.09 1.33
N VAL A 217 25.11 -1.12 1.58
CA VAL A 217 23.68 -1.31 1.90
C VAL A 217 23.50 -2.30 3.04
N ILE A 218 22.64 -1.94 3.99
CA ILE A 218 22.09 -2.84 5.02
C ILE A 218 20.58 -2.95 4.84
N THR A 219 20.08 -4.18 4.82
CA THR A 219 18.65 -4.47 4.73
C THR A 219 18.08 -4.88 6.10
N VAL A 220 16.80 -4.65 6.34
CA VAL A 220 16.12 -5.08 7.57
C VAL A 220 15.01 -6.10 7.24
N GLY A 221 14.95 -7.19 8.01
CA GLY A 221 13.94 -8.23 7.89
C GLY A 221 12.59 -7.84 8.49
N GLY A 222 11.57 -8.67 8.23
CA GLY A 222 10.22 -8.42 8.74
C GLY A 222 10.17 -8.49 10.27
N ALA A 223 9.58 -7.48 10.91
CA ALA A 223 9.48 -7.34 12.36
C ALA A 223 8.10 -7.76 12.94
N GLY A 224 7.13 -8.09 12.07
CA GLY A 224 5.78 -8.50 12.47
C GLY A 224 5.70 -9.94 13.00
N GLY A 225 4.74 -10.19 13.90
CA GLY A 225 4.49 -11.50 14.50
C GLY A 225 5.56 -11.96 15.51
N VAL A 226 6.23 -11.00 16.18
CA VAL A 226 7.21 -11.22 17.25
C VAL A 226 6.78 -10.41 18.46
N ASP A 227 6.51 -11.07 19.59
CA ASP A 227 6.00 -10.45 20.83
C ASP A 227 7.06 -10.20 21.91
N ALA A 228 8.31 -10.62 21.69
CA ALA A 228 9.41 -10.49 22.64
C ALA A 228 10.68 -9.95 21.96
N LEU A 229 11.41 -9.07 22.65
CA LEU A 229 12.73 -8.60 22.22
C LEU A 229 13.80 -9.64 22.56
N GLY A 230 13.99 -10.63 21.69
CA GLY A 230 15.05 -11.63 21.79
C GLY A 230 16.30 -11.27 20.95
N ASP A 231 16.95 -12.29 20.39
CA ASP A 231 18.23 -12.18 19.69
C ASP A 231 18.11 -11.52 18.29
N VAL A 232 18.22 -10.19 18.27
CA VAL A 232 18.32 -9.35 17.05
C VAL A 232 19.77 -9.26 16.59
N VAL A 233 20.04 -9.85 15.42
CA VAL A 233 21.39 -10.03 14.87
C VAL A 233 21.63 -9.20 13.62
N VAL A 234 22.90 -8.94 13.32
CA VAL A 234 23.37 -8.43 12.02
C VAL A 234 24.24 -9.52 11.40
N GLU A 235 23.71 -10.21 10.40
CA GLU A 235 24.44 -11.28 9.69
C GLU A 235 24.39 -11.06 8.18
N ASP A 236 25.12 -11.86 7.40
CA ASP A 236 24.97 -11.88 5.95
C ASP A 236 23.55 -12.33 5.57
N LEU A 237 22.88 -11.63 4.64
CA LEU A 237 21.52 -11.93 4.20
C LEU A 237 21.33 -13.40 3.80
N SER A 238 22.35 -14.05 3.22
CA SER A 238 22.31 -15.49 2.90
C SER A 238 22.00 -16.39 4.11
N ARG A 239 22.28 -15.94 5.34
CA ARG A 239 22.08 -16.67 6.60
C ARG A 239 20.69 -16.49 7.22
N ALA A 240 19.89 -15.53 6.76
CA ALA A 240 18.57 -15.21 7.32
C ALA A 240 17.51 -16.30 7.03
N THR A 241 17.52 -17.40 7.79
CA THR A 241 16.71 -18.60 7.54
C THR A 241 15.33 -18.59 8.18
N PHE A 242 15.08 -17.84 9.26
CA PHE A 242 13.78 -17.85 9.96
C PHE A 242 12.91 -16.61 9.67
N ASN A 243 13.46 -15.57 9.06
CA ASN A 243 12.72 -14.38 8.66
C ASN A 243 12.14 -14.54 7.24
N ARG A 244 10.79 -14.59 7.12
CA ARG A 244 10.11 -14.84 5.83
C ARG A 244 10.39 -13.77 4.76
N LEU A 245 10.48 -12.49 5.15
CA LEU A 245 10.82 -11.41 4.21
C LEU A 245 12.23 -11.64 3.64
N CYS A 246 13.24 -11.83 4.51
CA CYS A 246 14.59 -12.14 4.06
C CYS A 246 14.66 -13.42 3.21
N GLN A 247 13.92 -14.48 3.56
CA GLN A 247 13.83 -15.70 2.74
C GLN A 247 13.33 -15.40 1.31
N ARG A 248 12.31 -14.55 1.16
CA ARG A 248 11.73 -14.17 -0.14
C ARG A 248 12.69 -13.30 -0.94
N VAL A 249 13.22 -12.23 -0.35
CA VAL A 249 14.25 -11.36 -0.96
C VAL A 249 15.45 -12.19 -1.44
N ARG A 250 15.95 -13.15 -0.66
CA ARG A 250 17.01 -14.08 -1.10
C ARG A 250 16.66 -14.92 -2.32
N ARG A 251 15.39 -15.35 -2.45
CA ARG A 251 14.93 -16.10 -3.63
C ARG A 251 14.86 -15.19 -4.86
N LEU A 252 14.38 -13.96 -4.70
CA LEU A 252 14.33 -12.95 -5.76
C LEU A 252 15.75 -12.59 -6.24
N LEU A 253 16.65 -12.23 -5.31
CA LEU A 253 18.06 -11.94 -5.61
C LEU A 253 18.77 -13.06 -6.38
N ARG A 254 18.51 -14.33 -6.05
CA ARG A 254 19.07 -15.50 -6.77
C ARG A 254 18.41 -15.78 -8.11
N ARG A 255 17.13 -15.44 -8.28
CA ARG A 255 16.35 -15.71 -9.50
C ARG A 255 16.54 -14.61 -10.54
N ASP A 256 16.44 -13.36 -10.12
CA ASP A 256 16.31 -12.20 -10.99
C ASP A 256 17.62 -11.44 -11.17
N TYR A 257 18.50 -11.45 -10.15
CA TYR A 257 19.74 -10.65 -10.11
C TYR A 257 21.01 -11.50 -9.94
N ALA A 258 20.92 -12.81 -10.20
CA ALA A 258 22.02 -13.78 -10.21
C ALA A 258 22.90 -13.87 -8.93
N PHE A 259 22.36 -13.54 -7.75
CA PHE A 259 23.09 -13.70 -6.48
C PHE A 259 23.47 -15.17 -6.20
N PRO A 260 24.60 -15.44 -5.51
CA PRO A 260 25.13 -16.78 -5.36
C PRO A 260 24.18 -17.73 -4.62
N ARG A 261 24.15 -18.98 -5.06
CA ARG A 261 23.54 -20.09 -4.31
C ARG A 261 24.61 -20.63 -3.36
N GLY A 262 24.37 -20.50 -2.05
CA GLY A 262 25.17 -21.22 -1.05
C GLY A 262 24.92 -22.72 -1.15
N GLU A 263 25.85 -23.52 -0.62
CA GLU A 263 25.71 -24.97 -0.52
C GLU A 263 24.43 -25.35 0.26
N GLU A 264 23.82 -26.48 -0.11
CA GLU A 264 22.61 -26.98 0.56
C GLU A 264 22.93 -27.33 2.01
N ARG A 265 22.26 -26.65 2.95
CA ARG A 265 22.30 -27.05 4.36
C ARG A 265 21.28 -28.14 4.60
N THR A 266 21.70 -29.16 5.32
CA THR A 266 20.82 -30.26 5.73
C THR A 266 19.78 -29.77 6.74
N PRO A 267 18.60 -30.40 6.85
CA PRO A 267 17.61 -30.05 7.88
C PRO A 267 18.16 -30.07 9.31
N ARG A 268 19.17 -30.91 9.61
CA ARG A 268 19.87 -30.93 10.89
C ARG A 268 20.57 -29.61 11.22
N GLU A 269 21.17 -28.95 10.24
CA GLU A 269 21.87 -27.67 10.40
C GLU A 269 20.91 -26.47 10.43
N ILE A 270 19.69 -26.66 9.93
CA ILE A 270 18.64 -25.62 9.93
C ILE A 270 17.86 -25.64 11.25
N TYR A 271 17.47 -26.82 11.75
CA TYR A 271 16.54 -26.94 12.87
C TYR A 271 17.17 -27.26 14.23
N GLY A 272 18.50 -27.36 14.32
CA GLY A 272 19.22 -27.34 15.61
C GLY A 272 18.85 -28.44 16.61
N VAL A 273 18.28 -29.57 16.16
CA VAL A 273 17.76 -30.61 17.04
C VAL A 273 18.89 -31.28 17.82
N ARG A 274 19.10 -30.81 19.06
CA ARG A 274 19.91 -31.51 20.07
C ARG A 274 19.20 -32.79 20.48
N SER A 275 19.47 -33.88 19.76
CA SER A 275 19.06 -35.22 20.16
C SER A 275 19.65 -35.55 21.53
N SER A 276 18.82 -35.42 22.56
CA SER A 276 19.17 -35.74 23.94
C SER A 276 18.89 -37.23 24.20
N PHE A 277 19.64 -38.10 23.51
CA PHE A 277 19.67 -39.53 23.79
C PHE A 277 21.13 -40.02 23.80
N LYS A 278 21.60 -40.40 24.99
CA LYS A 278 22.92 -41.02 25.19
C LYS A 278 22.80 -42.25 26.09
N LYS A 279 22.78 -43.43 25.48
CA LYS A 279 23.23 -44.75 25.97
C LYS A 279 22.92 -45.78 24.86
N GLY A 280 23.83 -46.66 24.45
CA GLY A 280 25.24 -46.79 24.85
C GLY A 280 26.00 -47.85 24.03
N ASN A 281 27.23 -48.13 24.48
CA ASN A 281 28.18 -49.20 24.10
C ASN A 281 28.78 -49.28 22.69
N ASP A 282 30.11 -49.06 22.68
CA ASP A 282 31.17 -49.97 22.23
C ASP A 282 31.15 -50.59 20.82
N GLY A 283 32.21 -50.35 20.05
CA GLY A 283 32.43 -50.98 18.75
C GLY A 283 33.63 -50.39 17.97
N ASP A 284 34.79 -50.99 18.19
CA ASP A 284 36.09 -50.77 17.54
C ASP A 284 36.07 -50.56 16.00
N SER A 285 36.92 -49.65 15.48
CA SER A 285 37.97 -49.95 14.48
C SER A 285 38.42 -48.75 13.63
N LYS A 286 39.72 -48.78 13.28
CA LYS A 286 40.46 -47.75 12.54
C LYS A 286 40.10 -47.71 11.05
N ARG A 287 40.15 -46.52 10.44
CA ARG A 287 40.79 -46.32 9.12
C ARG A 287 41.20 -44.86 8.90
N GLU A 288 42.50 -44.59 9.03
CA GLU A 288 43.10 -43.38 8.47
C GLU A 288 43.30 -43.57 6.96
N THR A 289 42.89 -42.59 6.16
CA THR A 289 43.39 -42.41 4.78
C THR A 289 43.83 -40.96 4.58
N LYS A 290 45.15 -40.74 4.56
CA LYS A 290 45.74 -39.45 4.18
C LYS A 290 45.62 -39.29 2.65
N ALA A 291 44.91 -38.25 2.20
CA ALA A 291 44.98 -37.77 0.83
C ALA A 291 45.34 -36.28 0.79
N ARG A 292 46.27 -35.94 -0.11
CA ARG A 292 46.87 -34.60 -0.24
C ARG A 292 45.93 -33.65 -0.99
N GLY A 293 46.04 -32.34 -0.71
CA GLY A 293 45.53 -31.30 -1.61
C GLY A 293 45.26 -29.96 -0.93
N LYS A 294 46.19 -29.00 -1.05
CA LYS A 294 45.93 -27.58 -0.71
C LYS A 294 44.99 -26.96 -1.74
N GLY A 295 43.70 -27.27 -1.69
CA GLY A 295 42.68 -26.48 -2.37
C GLY A 295 42.52 -25.13 -1.66
N ARG A 296 42.62 -24.01 -2.38
CA ARG A 296 42.07 -22.72 -1.91
C ARG A 296 40.60 -23.00 -1.55
N LYS A 297 40.19 -22.75 -0.30
CA LYS A 297 38.78 -22.85 0.11
C LYS A 297 37.98 -21.98 -0.86
N LYS A 298 37.09 -22.59 -1.65
CA LYS A 298 36.15 -21.85 -2.49
C LYS A 298 35.36 -20.89 -1.58
N PRO A 299 35.17 -19.62 -1.95
CA PRO A 299 34.43 -18.69 -1.10
C PRO A 299 33.00 -19.23 -0.90
N GLN A 300 32.61 -19.38 0.36
CA GLN A 300 31.23 -19.76 0.73
C GLN A 300 30.24 -18.82 0.05
N GLY A 301 29.11 -19.33 -0.46
CA GLY A 301 28.07 -18.58 -1.17
C GLY A 301 27.27 -17.60 -0.29
N LYS A 302 27.99 -16.64 0.29
CA LYS A 302 27.51 -15.45 1.01
C LYS A 302 27.05 -14.42 0.00
N PHE A 303 26.11 -13.56 0.40
CA PHE A 303 25.68 -12.45 -0.47
C PHE A 303 26.59 -11.24 -0.34
N GLY A 304 27.29 -11.10 0.79
CA GLY A 304 28.05 -9.92 1.22
C GLY A 304 27.17 -8.83 1.85
N VAL A 305 25.86 -8.81 1.55
CA VAL A 305 24.88 -7.84 2.07
C VAL A 305 24.56 -8.16 3.52
N LYS A 306 24.58 -7.17 4.41
CA LYS A 306 24.17 -7.34 5.81
C LYS A 306 22.65 -7.25 5.93
N ALA A 307 22.08 -8.09 6.77
CA ALA A 307 20.67 -8.07 7.14
C ALA A 307 20.53 -7.98 8.66
N VAL A 308 19.70 -7.04 9.13
CA VAL A 308 19.20 -7.01 10.51
C VAL A 308 17.94 -7.86 10.61
N TYR A 309 17.92 -8.87 11.47
CA TYR A 309 16.73 -9.69 11.69
C TYR A 309 16.81 -10.41 13.04
N HIS A 310 15.66 -10.90 13.51
CA HIS A 310 15.61 -11.77 14.68
C HIS A 310 15.96 -13.21 14.29
N ARG A 311 16.91 -13.85 14.98
CA ARG A 311 17.50 -15.13 14.52
C ARG A 311 16.49 -16.29 14.45
N GLU A 312 15.52 -16.32 15.37
CA GLU A 312 14.41 -17.30 15.44
C GLU A 312 13.11 -16.56 15.81
N ASN A 313 11.95 -16.83 15.21
CA ASN A 313 10.69 -16.16 15.60
C ASN A 313 10.10 -16.74 16.91
N VAL A 314 10.88 -16.70 18.00
CA VAL A 314 10.45 -17.08 19.34
C VAL A 314 9.41 -16.07 19.82
N ASN A 315 8.23 -16.57 20.15
CA ASN A 315 7.18 -15.80 20.79
C ASN A 315 6.98 -16.32 22.21
N PHE A 316 6.86 -15.41 23.19
CA PHE A 316 6.65 -15.75 24.60
C PHE A 316 5.22 -16.25 24.84
N PHE A 317 4.24 -15.63 24.19
CA PHE A 317 2.84 -16.02 24.32
C PHE A 317 2.46 -17.08 23.27
N LYS A 318 1.55 -17.98 23.64
CA LYS A 318 0.87 -18.86 22.68
C LYS A 318 -0.18 -18.05 21.89
N PRO A 319 -0.62 -18.50 20.70
CA PRO A 319 -1.74 -17.86 20.02
C PRO A 319 -3.04 -18.19 20.78
N ASP A 320 -3.73 -17.16 21.25
CA ASP A 320 -5.06 -17.25 21.87
C ASP A 320 -6.14 -16.76 20.87
N PRO A 321 -7.44 -17.07 21.06
CA PRO A 321 -8.51 -16.60 20.20
C PRO A 321 -8.48 -15.07 20.01
N GLY A 322 -8.43 -14.61 18.75
CA GLY A 322 -8.18 -13.21 18.39
C GLY A 322 -6.75 -12.90 17.96
N THR A 323 -5.77 -13.77 18.24
CA THR A 323 -4.40 -13.65 17.72
C THR A 323 -4.39 -13.95 16.22
N ARG A 324 -4.46 -12.91 15.37
CA ARG A 324 -4.40 -13.02 13.91
C ARG A 324 -3.00 -13.37 13.42
N GLY A 325 -2.60 -14.62 13.63
CA GLY A 325 -1.38 -15.23 13.10
C GLY A 325 -0.08 -14.84 13.81
N ARG A 326 0.96 -15.65 13.60
CA ARG A 326 2.34 -15.37 14.00
C ARG A 326 3.26 -15.67 12.81
N GLY A 327 4.06 -14.68 12.40
CA GLY A 327 4.93 -14.77 11.21
C GLY A 327 4.27 -14.35 9.88
N GLY A 328 3.39 -13.36 9.87
CA GLY A 328 2.90 -12.67 8.66
C GLY A 328 3.95 -11.77 7.99
N MET A 329 3.65 -11.30 6.78
CA MET A 329 4.50 -10.38 6.00
C MET A 329 3.94 -8.96 6.03
N GLY A 330 4.84 -7.99 5.83
CA GLY A 330 4.58 -6.54 5.81
C GLY A 330 3.66 -6.02 6.92
N CYS A 331 2.99 -4.90 6.64
CA CYS A 331 1.89 -4.40 7.46
C CYS A 331 0.55 -5.12 7.15
N ASP A 332 0.52 -5.94 6.09
CA ASP A 332 -0.60 -6.67 5.49
C ASP A 332 -1.08 -7.92 6.28
N GLY A 333 -0.84 -7.95 7.59
CA GLY A 333 -1.85 -8.49 8.51
C GLY A 333 -1.98 -10.01 8.69
N VAL A 334 -0.88 -10.75 8.88
CA VAL A 334 -0.92 -12.10 9.51
C VAL A 334 -0.06 -12.17 10.79
N GLY A 335 0.05 -11.02 11.48
CA GLY A 335 0.62 -10.90 12.82
C GLY A 335 0.74 -9.43 13.24
N GLY A 336 0.42 -9.14 14.51
CA GLY A 336 0.65 -7.80 15.10
C GLY A 336 2.13 -7.45 15.22
N SER A 337 2.43 -6.24 15.69
CA SER A 337 3.81 -5.76 15.87
C SER A 337 3.92 -4.90 17.13
N ALA A 338 5.14 -4.72 17.64
CA ALA A 338 5.42 -3.94 18.83
C ALA A 338 6.63 -3.01 18.63
N VAL A 339 6.54 -1.79 19.19
CA VAL A 339 7.57 -0.76 19.12
C VAL A 339 8.93 -1.24 19.62
N PHE A 340 8.98 -2.05 20.69
CA PHE A 340 10.24 -2.53 21.24
C PHE A 340 10.99 -3.52 20.33
N VAL A 341 10.30 -4.26 19.45
CA VAL A 341 10.95 -5.12 18.45
C VAL A 341 11.35 -4.28 17.24
N THR A 342 10.39 -3.55 16.69
CA THR A 342 10.53 -2.78 15.44
C THR A 342 11.57 -1.66 15.57
N GLY A 343 11.54 -0.91 16.67
CA GLY A 343 12.56 0.08 17.03
C GLY A 343 13.94 -0.53 17.33
N ALA A 344 14.01 -1.69 18.00
CA ALA A 344 15.30 -2.35 18.24
C ALA A 344 15.98 -2.83 16.93
N LEU A 345 15.20 -3.26 15.94
CA LEU A 345 15.72 -3.53 14.59
C LEU A 345 16.26 -2.25 13.93
N GLY A 346 15.56 -1.11 14.07
CA GLY A 346 16.02 0.20 13.61
C GLY A 346 17.32 0.65 14.28
N PHE A 347 17.39 0.58 15.62
CA PHE A 347 18.60 0.90 16.38
C PHE A 347 19.78 0.00 16.03
N LYS A 348 19.54 -1.29 15.77
CA LYS A 348 20.59 -2.22 15.32
C LYS A 348 21.10 -1.88 13.91
N ALA A 349 20.22 -1.43 13.01
CA ALA A 349 20.60 -0.94 11.69
C ALA A 349 21.43 0.35 11.79
N ALA A 350 20.91 1.37 12.49
CA ALA A 350 21.61 2.64 12.70
C ALA A 350 22.98 2.46 13.37
N SER A 351 23.07 1.62 14.41
CA SER A 351 24.33 1.28 15.06
C SER A 351 25.34 0.66 14.09
N HIS A 352 24.91 -0.24 13.20
CA HIS A 352 25.81 -0.82 12.20
C HIS A 352 26.30 0.21 11.19
N VAL A 353 25.41 1.09 10.71
CA VAL A 353 25.76 2.17 9.77
C VAL A 353 26.75 3.14 10.40
N CYS A 354 26.46 3.67 11.60
CA CYS A 354 27.35 4.59 12.29
C CYS A 354 28.74 3.97 12.50
N LEU A 355 28.81 2.71 12.97
CA LEU A 355 30.09 2.01 13.15
C LEU A 355 30.84 1.80 11.83
N ALA A 356 30.14 1.51 10.72
CA ALA A 356 30.76 1.31 9.42
C ALA A 356 31.26 2.60 8.76
N LEU A 357 30.58 3.73 8.99
CA LEU A 357 31.01 5.07 8.56
C LEU A 357 32.21 5.59 9.38
N MET A 358 32.18 5.32 10.69
CA MET A 358 33.27 5.67 11.61
C MET A 358 34.54 4.83 11.42
N ASP A 359 34.46 3.69 10.72
CA ASP A 359 35.60 2.78 10.54
C ASP A 359 36.69 3.46 9.69
N ASP A 360 37.90 3.51 10.22
CA ASP A 360 39.10 3.98 9.52
C ASP A 360 39.79 2.76 8.91
N ASP A 361 40.23 2.84 7.66
CA ASP A 361 40.92 1.75 6.98
C ASP A 361 42.28 1.42 7.65
N THR A 362 42.26 0.64 8.73
CA THR A 362 43.44 0.18 9.45
C THR A 362 44.12 -0.98 8.73
N LYS A 363 44.62 -0.73 7.51
CA LYS A 363 45.64 -1.50 6.77
C LYS A 363 45.47 -3.02 6.65
N ASP A 364 44.30 -3.57 6.95
CA ASP A 364 44.00 -5.01 6.90
C ASP A 364 42.75 -5.22 6.05
N ASP A 365 42.95 -5.15 4.73
CA ASP A 365 41.94 -5.13 3.66
C ASP A 365 40.91 -6.28 3.75
N SER A 366 41.22 -7.32 4.52
CA SER A 366 40.39 -8.51 4.70
C SER A 366 39.15 -8.27 5.59
N CYS A 367 39.20 -7.34 6.55
CA CYS A 367 38.09 -7.07 7.47
C CYS A 367 37.19 -5.92 7.02
N ALA A 368 37.76 -4.79 6.60
CA ALA A 368 37.00 -3.63 6.11
C ALA A 368 36.10 -3.99 4.91
N ALA A 369 36.60 -4.85 4.00
CA ALA A 369 35.82 -5.36 2.87
C ALA A 369 34.62 -6.25 3.28
N ALA A 370 34.64 -6.83 4.48
CA ALA A 370 33.53 -7.60 5.03
C ALA A 370 32.50 -6.75 5.79
N ALA A 371 32.83 -5.50 6.14
CA ALA A 371 31.93 -4.52 6.73
C ALA A 371 31.18 -3.73 5.64
N ARG A 372 31.89 -3.21 4.63
CA ARG A 372 31.35 -2.39 3.52
C ARG A 372 30.52 -3.15 2.46
N GLY A 373 30.28 -4.45 2.67
CA GLY A 373 29.37 -5.25 1.84
C GLY A 373 29.98 -5.81 0.54
N PRO A 374 29.15 -6.27 -0.42
CA PRO A 374 29.63 -6.96 -1.62
C PRO A 374 30.48 -6.07 -2.53
N ALA A 375 30.18 -4.76 -2.48
CA ALA A 375 30.93 -3.67 -3.09
C ALA A 375 32.46 -3.82 -2.96
N ALA A 376 32.92 -4.19 -1.77
CA ALA A 376 34.33 -4.30 -1.43
C ALA A 376 34.90 -5.72 -1.59
N SER A 377 34.07 -6.77 -1.61
CA SER A 377 34.53 -8.15 -1.87
C SER A 377 34.65 -8.51 -3.37
N GLY A 378 34.42 -7.53 -4.25
CA GLY A 378 34.59 -7.66 -5.70
C GLY A 378 33.48 -8.40 -6.44
N TRP A 379 32.45 -8.87 -5.72
CA TRP A 379 31.27 -9.48 -6.33
C TRP A 379 30.27 -8.41 -6.78
N ARG A 380 29.92 -8.40 -8.07
CA ARG A 380 28.85 -7.56 -8.63
C ARG A 380 27.71 -8.44 -9.10
N SER A 381 26.47 -7.95 -8.96
CA SER A 381 25.40 -8.45 -9.83
C SER A 381 25.71 -7.99 -11.25
N ARG A 382 25.88 -8.97 -12.16
CA ARG A 382 26.06 -8.73 -13.60
C ARG A 382 24.71 -8.52 -14.33
N VAL A 383 23.61 -8.54 -13.59
CA VAL A 383 22.24 -8.46 -14.11
C VAL A 383 21.54 -7.33 -13.37
N TRP A 384 21.84 -6.10 -13.77
CA TRP A 384 21.18 -4.90 -13.26
C TRP A 384 21.14 -3.82 -14.35
N PRO A 385 19.99 -3.16 -14.57
CA PRO A 385 18.65 -3.63 -14.22
C PRO A 385 18.30 -4.90 -15.02
N LYS A 386 17.24 -5.60 -14.62
CA LYS A 386 16.85 -6.88 -15.22
C LYS A 386 16.53 -6.75 -16.71
N GLY A 387 17.29 -7.44 -17.54
CA GLY A 387 17.04 -7.53 -18.98
C GLY A 387 17.76 -6.51 -19.88
N ARG A 388 18.68 -5.67 -19.36
CA ARG A 388 19.56 -4.82 -20.21
C ARG A 388 20.76 -5.56 -20.83
N GLY A 389 21.01 -6.82 -20.48
CA GLY A 389 21.94 -7.67 -21.23
C GLY A 389 21.28 -8.13 -22.54
N GLU A 390 21.87 -7.77 -23.68
CA GLU A 390 21.49 -8.11 -25.09
C GLU A 390 20.76 -7.05 -25.93
N ARG A 391 20.85 -5.75 -25.62
CA ARG A 391 20.67 -4.68 -26.64
C ARG A 391 21.76 -3.61 -26.50
N GLY A 392 22.87 -3.83 -27.20
CA GLY A 392 24.04 -2.95 -27.23
C GLY A 392 24.91 -3.25 -28.44
N GLU A 393 24.63 -2.53 -29.52
CA GLU A 393 25.49 -2.20 -30.66
C GLU A 393 26.75 -3.06 -30.90
N ARG A 394 26.71 -3.86 -31.97
CA ARG A 394 27.87 -3.96 -32.87
C ARG A 394 27.43 -3.48 -34.25
N GLY A 395 27.82 -2.25 -34.57
CA GLY A 395 27.68 -1.71 -35.92
C GLY A 395 28.49 -2.52 -36.93
N GLY A 396 28.13 -2.40 -38.20
CA GLY A 396 28.86 -3.05 -39.29
C GLY A 396 30.32 -2.64 -39.33
N GLY A 397 31.21 -3.63 -39.34
CA GLY A 397 32.66 -3.47 -39.47
C GLY A 397 33.21 -4.69 -40.19
N GLU A 398 33.53 -4.52 -41.48
CA GLU A 398 34.00 -5.57 -42.37
C GLU A 398 35.44 -6.01 -42.06
N ARG A 399 35.73 -7.29 -42.34
CA ARG A 399 37.06 -7.92 -42.56
C ARG A 399 37.97 -8.25 -41.36
N GLY A 400 38.59 -9.44 -41.45
CA GLY A 400 39.69 -9.90 -40.60
C GLY A 400 39.57 -11.39 -40.25
N GLY A 401 39.99 -12.29 -41.14
CA GLY A 401 39.86 -13.74 -40.94
C GLY A 401 40.97 -14.37 -40.07
N GLY A 402 40.72 -15.59 -39.58
CA GLY A 402 41.67 -16.43 -38.86
C GLY A 402 40.97 -17.68 -38.32
N GLY A 403 41.35 -18.87 -38.81
CA GLY A 403 40.62 -20.12 -38.56
C GLY A 403 40.96 -20.85 -37.25
N GLY A 404 40.29 -21.98 -37.02
CA GLY A 404 40.52 -22.88 -35.88
C GLY A 404 39.48 -23.99 -35.82
N GLU A 405 39.79 -25.14 -36.42
CA GLU A 405 38.90 -26.32 -36.47
C GLU A 405 38.78 -27.04 -35.11
N GLY A 406 37.72 -27.85 -34.94
CA GLY A 406 37.53 -28.70 -33.76
C GLY A 406 36.19 -29.41 -33.77
N GLY A 407 36.06 -30.47 -34.57
CA GLY A 407 34.80 -31.19 -34.78
C GLY A 407 34.52 -32.38 -33.84
N GLY A 408 33.35 -32.99 -34.05
CA GLY A 408 32.86 -34.21 -33.38
C GLY A 408 31.59 -33.98 -32.55
N GLY A 409 30.47 -34.69 -32.70
CA GLY A 409 30.11 -35.73 -33.68
C GLY A 409 29.35 -36.89 -33.06
N GLY A 410 28.13 -37.18 -33.54
CA GLY A 410 27.50 -38.51 -33.47
C GLY A 410 26.32 -38.73 -32.49
N GLY A 411 25.26 -39.38 -33.01
CA GLY A 411 24.20 -40.04 -32.24
C GLY A 411 22.99 -39.16 -31.86
N GLY A 412 21.76 -39.36 -32.35
CA GLY A 412 21.23 -40.45 -33.19
C GLY A 412 20.50 -41.53 -32.38
N GLY A 413 19.16 -41.48 -32.35
CA GLY A 413 18.31 -42.48 -31.70
C GLY A 413 16.86 -42.00 -31.57
N GLY A 414 15.93 -42.68 -32.27
CA GLY A 414 14.50 -42.38 -32.24
C GLY A 414 13.64 -43.62 -31.92
N GLY A 415 12.32 -43.41 -31.87
CA GLY A 415 11.30 -44.42 -31.54
C GLY A 415 10.60 -44.11 -30.19
N GLY A 416 9.29 -44.30 -30.02
CA GLY A 416 8.25 -44.75 -30.96
C GLY A 416 7.24 -45.71 -30.29
N GLY A 417 5.93 -45.45 -30.44
CA GLY A 417 4.82 -46.32 -30.00
C GLY A 417 4.39 -46.11 -28.53
N GLY A 418 3.11 -46.03 -28.15
CA GLY A 418 1.86 -46.40 -28.82
C GLY A 418 1.03 -47.36 -27.94
N GLY A 419 -0.20 -46.99 -27.59
CA GLY A 419 -1.23 -47.86 -26.95
C GLY A 419 -1.09 -48.09 -25.43
N GLY A 420 -2.15 -48.38 -24.68
CA GLY A 420 -3.58 -48.38 -25.04
C GLY A 420 -4.44 -49.34 -24.19
N GLY A 421 -5.56 -48.84 -23.63
CA GLY A 421 -6.73 -49.63 -23.23
C GLY A 421 -6.71 -50.39 -21.89
N GLY A 422 -7.92 -50.68 -21.37
CA GLY A 422 -8.18 -51.67 -20.31
C GLY A 422 -8.84 -51.12 -19.04
N GLY A 423 -10.16 -51.27 -18.90
CA GLY A 423 -10.90 -51.00 -17.66
C GLY A 423 -11.44 -52.28 -17.02
N GLY A 424 -12.18 -52.18 -15.90
CA GLY A 424 -12.87 -53.36 -15.32
C GLY A 424 -13.39 -53.25 -13.89
N GLY A 425 -14.60 -52.69 -13.72
CA GLY A 425 -15.73 -53.29 -12.99
C GLY A 425 -15.71 -53.60 -11.48
N GLY A 426 -16.79 -53.18 -10.79
CA GLY A 426 -17.68 -54.15 -10.12
C GLY A 426 -18.11 -53.92 -8.65
N GLY A 427 -19.43 -53.94 -8.40
CA GLY A 427 -20.07 -54.12 -7.07
C GLY A 427 -20.83 -52.89 -6.56
N ARG A 428 -22.14 -52.71 -6.82
CA ARG A 428 -23.33 -53.31 -6.14
C ARG A 428 -23.40 -53.00 -4.64
N GLY A 429 -24.50 -52.44 -4.09
CA GLY A 429 -25.75 -51.93 -4.67
C GLY A 429 -26.86 -51.80 -3.60
N GLY A 430 -28.10 -51.45 -4.01
CA GLY A 430 -29.31 -51.80 -3.23
C GLY A 430 -30.28 -50.68 -2.82
N GLY A 431 -31.33 -50.47 -3.63
CA GLY A 431 -32.72 -50.53 -3.16
C GLY A 431 -33.47 -49.24 -2.81
N GLY A 432 -34.64 -49.05 -3.44
CA GLY A 432 -35.82 -48.49 -2.74
C GLY A 432 -36.62 -47.36 -3.41
N GLY A 433 -37.50 -47.71 -4.34
CA GLY A 433 -38.95 -47.43 -4.17
C GLY A 433 -39.55 -46.07 -4.58
N GLU A 434 -40.20 -46.08 -5.76
CA GLU A 434 -41.59 -45.62 -6.01
C GLU A 434 -41.98 -44.14 -5.87
N GLY A 435 -42.81 -43.66 -6.82
CA GLY A 435 -43.41 -42.32 -6.80
C GLY A 435 -43.77 -41.77 -8.19
N ASP A 436 -44.65 -42.46 -8.92
CA ASP A 436 -45.13 -42.04 -10.25
C ASP A 436 -45.89 -40.71 -10.26
N GLY A 437 -46.01 -40.06 -11.43
CA GLY A 437 -46.97 -38.94 -11.56
C GLY A 437 -46.82 -38.06 -12.79
N ASN A 438 -47.12 -38.60 -13.97
CA ASN A 438 -47.34 -37.88 -15.24
C ASN A 438 -48.08 -36.53 -15.12
N GLY A 439 -47.92 -35.67 -16.14
CA GLY A 439 -49.09 -34.94 -16.62
C GLY A 439 -48.85 -33.67 -17.46
N GLU A 440 -48.58 -33.87 -18.75
CA GLU A 440 -49.11 -33.05 -19.86
C GLU A 440 -48.72 -31.55 -19.96
N GLY A 441 -48.68 -31.04 -21.19
CA GLY A 441 -48.38 -29.63 -21.49
C GLY A 441 -49.38 -29.08 -22.51
N VAL A 442 -48.88 -28.31 -23.49
CA VAL A 442 -49.54 -27.77 -24.70
C VAL A 442 -49.94 -26.27 -24.62
N ASP A 443 -49.40 -25.56 -25.62
CA ASP A 443 -49.75 -24.31 -26.33
C ASP A 443 -50.01 -22.96 -25.63
N ASP A 444 -49.21 -21.99 -26.07
CA ASP A 444 -49.57 -20.72 -26.74
C ASP A 444 -50.84 -19.96 -26.33
N GLY A 445 -50.66 -18.67 -25.99
CA GLY A 445 -51.75 -17.71 -25.86
C GLY A 445 -51.26 -16.28 -25.61
N ASP A 446 -51.34 -15.43 -26.64
CA ASP A 446 -51.15 -13.97 -26.57
C ASP A 446 -52.14 -13.31 -25.59
N GLY A 447 -51.74 -12.19 -24.97
CA GLY A 447 -52.56 -11.53 -23.95
C GLY A 447 -51.89 -10.40 -23.18
N SER A 448 -51.65 -9.26 -23.84
CA SER A 448 -51.47 -7.99 -23.11
C SER A 448 -52.76 -7.62 -22.37
N PRO A 449 -52.65 -7.01 -21.17
CA PRO A 449 -53.38 -5.76 -20.98
C PRO A 449 -52.54 -4.68 -20.28
N ALA A 450 -52.71 -3.45 -20.76
CA ALA A 450 -52.29 -2.27 -20.02
C ALA A 450 -53.11 -2.13 -18.72
N GLY A 451 -52.45 -1.82 -17.62
CA GLY A 451 -53.05 -1.50 -16.32
C GLY A 451 -52.58 -0.13 -15.83
N GLU A 452 -53.51 0.66 -15.32
CA GLU A 452 -53.30 2.08 -14.99
C GLU A 452 -52.32 2.29 -13.83
N VAL A 453 -51.38 3.22 -13.98
CA VAL A 453 -50.53 3.70 -12.88
C VAL A 453 -51.33 4.72 -12.05
N GLN A 454 -51.91 4.27 -10.94
CA GLN A 454 -52.46 5.18 -9.92
C GLN A 454 -51.31 5.82 -9.14
N GLY A 455 -51.45 7.12 -8.85
CA GLY A 455 -50.35 7.95 -8.37
C GLY A 455 -49.85 7.60 -6.97
N ILE A 456 -48.53 7.64 -6.80
CA ILE A 456 -47.86 7.59 -5.50
C ILE A 456 -47.67 9.03 -5.02
N GLU A 457 -48.38 9.43 -3.96
CA GLU A 457 -48.18 10.72 -3.33
C GLU A 457 -46.82 10.81 -2.62
N SER A 458 -46.13 11.92 -2.89
CA SER A 458 -44.90 12.43 -2.28
C SER A 458 -44.60 11.97 -0.84
N ALA A 459 -43.52 11.20 -0.68
CA ALA A 459 -42.87 10.90 0.60
C ALA A 459 -41.35 11.18 0.59
N TYR A 460 -40.89 12.18 -0.18
CA TYR A 460 -39.46 12.53 -0.34
C TYR A 460 -38.95 13.91 0.17
N PRO A 461 -39.59 14.67 1.10
CA PRO A 461 -38.99 15.95 1.55
C PRO A 461 -37.70 15.84 2.37
N ALA A 462 -37.45 14.71 3.03
CA ALA A 462 -36.37 14.57 4.00
C ALA A 462 -35.02 14.16 3.37
N ALA A 463 -35.03 13.35 2.30
CA ALA A 463 -33.82 12.79 1.70
C ALA A 463 -32.89 13.85 1.08
N THR A 464 -33.47 14.93 0.54
CA THR A 464 -32.77 15.91 -0.31
C THR A 464 -31.74 16.75 0.45
N GLN A 465 -31.93 17.00 1.76
CA GLN A 465 -30.96 17.76 2.57
C GLN A 465 -29.70 16.94 2.93
N LEU A 466 -29.74 15.63 2.78
CA LEU A 466 -28.84 14.72 3.51
C LEU A 466 -27.68 14.27 2.63
N CYS A 467 -27.95 13.95 1.37
CA CYS A 467 -26.87 13.73 0.42
C CYS A 467 -26.15 15.06 0.10
N ALA A 468 -26.84 16.20 0.18
CA ALA A 468 -26.19 17.51 0.08
C ALA A 468 -25.26 17.79 1.28
N ALA A 469 -25.70 17.51 2.51
CA ALA A 469 -24.86 17.66 3.71
C ALA A 469 -23.70 16.64 3.76
N ALA A 470 -23.93 15.39 3.35
CA ALA A 470 -22.90 14.37 3.25
C ALA A 470 -21.88 14.68 2.15
N GLY A 471 -22.32 15.25 1.01
CA GLY A 471 -21.45 15.81 -0.01
C GLY A 471 -20.55 16.92 0.55
N VAL A 472 -21.08 17.81 1.40
CA VAL A 472 -20.29 18.83 2.11
C VAL A 472 -19.30 18.22 3.12
N ALA A 473 -19.67 17.12 3.80
CA ALA A 473 -18.77 16.43 4.74
C ALA A 473 -17.62 15.68 4.04
N ALA A 474 -17.90 14.98 2.93
CA ALA A 474 -16.89 14.35 2.07
C ALA A 474 -15.97 15.40 1.40
N VAL A 475 -16.51 16.59 1.10
CA VAL A 475 -15.76 17.76 0.63
C VAL A 475 -14.83 18.32 1.71
N ALA A 476 -15.30 18.50 2.94
CA ALA A 476 -14.49 19.03 4.04
C ALA A 476 -13.31 18.10 4.37
N ALA A 477 -13.55 16.79 4.37
CA ALA A 477 -12.52 15.77 4.62
C ALA A 477 -11.38 15.69 3.56
N ASN A 478 -11.47 16.48 2.47
CA ASN A 478 -10.50 16.57 1.38
C ASN A 478 -9.87 17.98 1.24
N LEU A 479 -10.18 18.95 2.12
CA LEU A 479 -9.81 20.36 1.94
C LEU A 479 -8.92 20.98 3.04
N GLU A 480 -8.62 20.27 4.12
CA GLU A 480 -7.77 20.80 5.21
C GLU A 480 -6.27 20.53 5.00
N ASP A 481 -5.70 21.12 3.93
CA ASP A 481 -4.26 21.42 3.85
C ASP A 481 -4.07 22.92 4.17
N GLY A 482 -3.54 23.21 5.36
CA GLY A 482 -3.37 24.58 5.87
C GLY A 482 -2.18 25.32 5.25
N ASP A 483 -2.44 26.56 4.82
CA ASP A 483 -1.50 27.47 4.18
C ASP A 483 -0.31 27.86 5.09
N VAL A 484 0.89 28.00 4.50
CA VAL A 484 2.07 28.59 5.15
C VAL A 484 2.78 29.48 4.13
N GLY A 485 2.72 30.79 4.37
CA GLY A 485 3.00 31.81 3.37
C GLY A 485 4.42 31.82 2.81
N VAL A 486 4.51 32.18 1.53
CA VAL A 486 5.75 32.43 0.80
C VAL A 486 6.00 33.94 0.76
N GLU A 487 7.13 34.41 1.29
CA GLU A 487 7.62 35.76 0.97
C GLU A 487 8.26 35.74 -0.43
N GLU A 488 7.75 36.57 -1.34
CA GLU A 488 8.31 36.72 -2.69
C GLU A 488 9.66 37.46 -2.65
N ALA A 489 10.73 36.76 -3.03
CA ALA A 489 11.96 37.42 -3.47
C ALA A 489 11.83 37.82 -4.94
N ARG A 490 11.86 39.13 -5.22
CA ARG A 490 11.90 39.67 -6.58
C ARG A 490 13.33 39.66 -7.10
N ASP A 491 13.53 39.10 -8.29
CA ASP A 491 14.02 39.83 -9.48
C ASP A 491 14.36 38.84 -10.60
N ASP A 492 13.65 38.93 -11.73
CA ASP A 492 14.16 38.75 -13.11
C ASP A 492 12.98 38.80 -14.11
N VAL A 493 12.71 39.99 -14.65
CA VAL A 493 11.57 40.24 -15.55
C VAL A 493 12.05 40.34 -17.00
N ASN A 494 11.66 39.40 -17.88
CA ASN A 494 10.95 39.70 -19.14
C ASN A 494 10.57 38.48 -20.03
N ALA A 495 10.91 37.23 -19.67
CA ALA A 495 10.65 36.08 -20.55
C ALA A 495 9.27 35.40 -20.32
N ASP A 496 8.89 35.18 -19.06
CA ASP A 496 7.76 34.31 -18.72
C ASP A 496 6.37 34.94 -18.98
N ALA A 497 6.28 36.27 -19.01
CA ALA A 497 5.03 36.99 -19.23
C ALA A 497 4.37 36.67 -20.58
N VAL A 498 5.17 36.39 -21.62
CA VAL A 498 4.68 36.06 -22.97
C VAL A 498 4.16 34.62 -23.03
N ALA A 499 4.84 33.68 -22.36
CA ALA A 499 4.43 32.28 -22.28
C ALA A 499 3.15 32.10 -21.44
N ALA A 500 3.06 32.80 -20.31
CA ALA A 500 1.87 32.82 -19.46
C ALA A 500 0.65 33.38 -20.19
N GLY A 501 0.81 34.48 -20.95
CA GLY A 501 -0.27 35.07 -21.76
C GLY A 501 -0.78 34.15 -22.88
N ALA A 502 0.12 33.40 -23.53
CA ALA A 502 -0.27 32.41 -24.55
C ALA A 502 -1.03 31.21 -23.95
N SER A 503 -0.56 30.70 -22.80
CA SER A 503 -1.21 29.58 -22.09
C SER A 503 -2.60 29.96 -21.55
N ALA A 504 -2.75 31.16 -20.99
CA ALA A 504 -4.04 31.66 -20.51
C ALA A 504 -5.08 31.81 -21.63
N ASN A 505 -4.68 32.36 -22.78
CA ASN A 505 -5.56 32.49 -23.95
C ASN A 505 -5.99 31.12 -24.52
N ALA A 506 -5.10 30.12 -24.51
CA ALA A 506 -5.43 28.77 -24.94
C ALA A 506 -6.46 28.09 -24.00
N SER A 507 -6.26 28.17 -22.68
CA SER A 507 -7.21 27.63 -21.69
C SER A 507 -8.59 28.30 -21.79
N ALA A 508 -8.63 29.63 -21.93
CA ALA A 508 -9.89 30.37 -22.14
C ALA A 508 -10.61 29.94 -23.43
N SER A 509 -9.87 29.67 -24.51
CA SER A 509 -10.44 29.17 -25.77
C SER A 509 -11.02 27.75 -25.64
N ILE A 510 -10.38 26.87 -24.88
CA ILE A 510 -10.86 25.50 -24.62
C ILE A 510 -12.14 25.52 -23.78
N ALA A 511 -12.20 26.36 -22.73
CA ALA A 511 -13.40 26.52 -21.90
C ALA A 511 -14.59 27.05 -22.72
N ALA A 512 -14.37 27.99 -23.64
CA ALA A 512 -15.40 28.49 -24.54
C ALA A 512 -15.91 27.41 -25.52
N ALA A 513 -15.01 26.59 -26.09
CA ALA A 513 -15.38 25.46 -26.94
C ALA A 513 -16.19 24.40 -26.17
N ALA A 514 -15.76 24.03 -24.96
CA ALA A 514 -16.47 23.10 -24.08
C ALA A 514 -17.87 23.61 -23.67
N ALA A 515 -18.07 24.92 -23.56
CA ALA A 515 -19.38 25.53 -23.35
C ALA A 515 -20.25 25.53 -24.62
N ALA A 516 -19.65 25.63 -25.81
CA ALA A 516 -20.34 25.66 -27.10
C ALA A 516 -20.73 24.27 -27.65
N LEU A 517 -20.12 23.18 -27.17
CA LEU A 517 -20.48 21.81 -27.55
C LEU A 517 -21.98 21.53 -27.36
N PRO A 518 -22.65 20.78 -28.26
CA PRO A 518 -24.00 20.30 -28.00
C PRO A 518 -23.99 19.28 -26.85
N ALA A 519 -24.99 19.34 -25.97
CA ALA A 519 -25.12 18.40 -24.84
C ALA A 519 -25.13 16.93 -25.32
N SER A 520 -25.72 16.67 -26.50
CA SER A 520 -25.76 15.36 -27.17
C SER A 520 -24.40 14.81 -27.63
N ALA A 521 -23.30 15.52 -27.42
CA ALA A 521 -21.93 15.00 -27.56
C ALA A 521 -21.37 14.42 -26.24
N ILE A 522 -21.91 14.81 -25.09
CA ILE A 522 -21.36 14.52 -23.75
C ILE A 522 -22.05 13.28 -23.17
N PHE A 523 -21.26 12.37 -22.60
CA PHE A 523 -21.75 11.21 -21.84
C PHE A 523 -21.39 11.38 -20.37
N ASP A 524 -22.35 11.22 -19.46
CA ASP A 524 -22.10 11.18 -18.02
C ASP A 524 -21.76 9.75 -17.56
N GLY A 525 -20.51 9.53 -17.19
CA GLY A 525 -20.00 8.23 -16.77
C GLY A 525 -20.48 7.75 -15.40
N HIS A 526 -21.07 8.62 -14.56
CA HIS A 526 -21.60 8.27 -13.23
C HIS A 526 -22.41 9.43 -12.63
N CYS A 527 -23.67 9.18 -12.31
CA CYS A 527 -24.54 10.15 -11.65
C CYS A 527 -25.50 9.54 -10.62
N HIS A 528 -25.96 10.38 -9.69
CA HIS A 528 -26.97 10.05 -8.68
C HIS A 528 -28.24 10.89 -8.82
N TRP A 529 -28.60 11.29 -10.05
CA TRP A 529 -29.71 12.23 -10.28
C TRP A 529 -31.05 11.73 -9.72
N HIS A 530 -31.26 10.41 -9.76
CA HIS A 530 -32.46 9.72 -9.25
C HIS A 530 -32.72 9.98 -7.75
N LEU A 531 -31.68 10.25 -6.96
CA LEU A 531 -31.79 10.64 -5.54
C LEU A 531 -32.43 12.02 -5.34
N GLY A 532 -32.54 12.83 -6.40
CA GLY A 532 -33.30 14.09 -6.40
C GLY A 532 -34.82 13.91 -6.40
N GLY A 533 -35.32 12.69 -6.64
CA GLY A 533 -36.75 12.37 -6.58
C GLY A 533 -37.60 12.78 -7.81
N ASP A 534 -37.05 13.52 -8.77
CA ASP A 534 -37.75 13.94 -9.99
C ASP A 534 -37.35 13.09 -11.20
N LEU A 535 -38.14 12.05 -11.47
CA LEU A 535 -37.97 11.17 -12.64
C LEU A 535 -38.06 11.95 -13.96
N SER A 536 -38.95 12.95 -14.04
CA SER A 536 -39.19 13.70 -15.27
C SER A 536 -37.99 14.57 -15.64
N ALA A 537 -37.39 15.23 -14.66
CA ALA A 537 -36.18 16.01 -14.84
C ALA A 537 -34.97 15.11 -15.16
N CYS A 538 -34.85 13.95 -14.50
CA CYS A 538 -33.80 12.96 -14.80
C CYS A 538 -33.88 12.48 -16.26
N VAL A 539 -35.07 12.11 -16.73
CA VAL A 539 -35.28 11.66 -18.12
C VAL A 539 -35.10 12.79 -19.13
N ALA A 540 -35.49 14.02 -18.79
CA ALA A 540 -35.28 15.18 -19.66
C ALA A 540 -33.79 15.52 -19.84
N LEU A 541 -33.01 15.58 -18.75
CA LEU A 541 -31.56 15.80 -18.84
C LEU A 541 -30.88 14.63 -19.57
N ALA A 542 -31.21 13.40 -19.21
CA ALA A 542 -30.72 12.20 -19.87
C ALA A 542 -30.92 12.28 -21.39
N SER A 543 -32.15 12.57 -21.85
CA SER A 543 -32.50 12.69 -23.27
C SER A 543 -31.79 13.83 -24.01
N SER A 544 -31.23 14.81 -23.30
CA SER A 544 -30.47 15.92 -23.90
C SER A 544 -28.98 15.60 -24.08
N LEU A 545 -28.46 14.65 -23.30
CA LEU A 545 -27.08 14.19 -23.33
C LEU A 545 -26.93 13.00 -24.29
N ARG A 546 -25.68 12.60 -24.58
CA ARG A 546 -25.41 11.38 -25.37
C ARG A 546 -25.72 10.09 -24.59
N GLY A 547 -25.76 10.18 -23.27
CA GLY A 547 -26.00 9.08 -22.36
C GLY A 547 -25.57 9.46 -20.94
N ALA A 548 -26.04 8.69 -19.97
CA ALA A 548 -25.65 8.80 -18.56
C ALA A 548 -25.63 7.42 -17.92
N ALA A 549 -24.82 7.22 -16.88
CA ALA A 549 -24.85 6.04 -16.03
C ALA A 549 -25.48 6.37 -14.66
N PHE A 550 -26.70 5.88 -14.45
CA PHE A 550 -27.43 6.04 -13.19
C PHE A 550 -26.87 5.04 -12.17
N THR A 551 -26.10 5.55 -11.21
CA THR A 551 -25.44 4.74 -10.19
C THR A 551 -26.24 4.70 -8.91
N SER A 552 -26.84 3.55 -8.60
CA SER A 552 -27.59 3.36 -7.36
C SER A 552 -26.69 3.21 -6.13
N THR A 553 -27.25 3.38 -4.93
CA THR A 553 -26.51 3.38 -3.66
C THR A 553 -27.01 2.35 -2.65
N ARG A 554 -28.26 1.89 -2.71
CA ARG A 554 -28.87 0.96 -1.74
C ARG A 554 -30.17 0.34 -2.28
N PRO A 555 -30.68 -0.77 -1.72
CA PRO A 555 -31.92 -1.42 -2.18
C PRO A 555 -33.10 -0.46 -2.46
N ASP A 556 -33.27 0.56 -1.62
CA ASP A 556 -34.35 1.55 -1.72
C ASP A 556 -34.30 2.43 -2.99
N ASP A 557 -33.11 2.69 -3.57
CA ASP A 557 -32.96 3.59 -4.72
C ASP A 557 -32.81 2.86 -6.08
N TRP A 558 -32.69 1.53 -6.05
CA TRP A 558 -32.54 0.67 -7.23
C TRP A 558 -33.67 0.82 -8.25
N GLU A 559 -34.92 0.96 -7.78
CA GLU A 559 -36.09 1.06 -8.66
C GLU A 559 -36.17 2.42 -9.35
N MET A 560 -35.89 3.51 -8.63
CA MET A 560 -35.83 4.86 -9.20
C MET A 560 -34.66 5.01 -10.19
N ALA A 561 -33.48 4.45 -9.87
CA ALA A 561 -32.34 4.41 -10.79
C ALA A 561 -32.68 3.63 -12.08
N THR A 562 -33.35 2.48 -11.94
CA THR A 562 -33.83 1.67 -13.08
C THR A 562 -34.83 2.45 -13.93
N ALA A 563 -35.80 3.13 -13.32
CA ALA A 563 -36.79 3.94 -14.02
C ALA A 563 -36.14 5.11 -14.80
N CYS A 564 -35.15 5.79 -14.21
CA CYS A 564 -34.42 6.86 -14.90
C CYS A 564 -33.63 6.34 -16.10
N ALA A 565 -32.91 5.21 -15.94
CA ALA A 565 -32.15 4.59 -17.02
C ALA A 565 -33.06 4.11 -18.16
N LEU A 566 -34.20 3.47 -17.85
CA LEU A 566 -35.17 3.04 -18.85
C LEU A 566 -35.83 4.24 -19.56
N GLY A 567 -36.22 5.28 -18.81
CA GLY A 567 -36.86 6.47 -19.38
C GLY A 567 -35.96 7.25 -20.32
N GLY A 568 -34.65 7.36 -20.02
CA GLY A 568 -33.68 7.96 -20.94
C GLY A 568 -33.53 7.18 -22.26
N ASN A 569 -33.58 5.85 -22.21
CA ASN A 569 -33.43 4.99 -23.39
C ASN A 569 -34.58 5.11 -24.42
N VAL A 570 -35.71 5.73 -24.08
CA VAL A 570 -36.87 5.89 -24.98
C VAL A 570 -36.56 6.78 -26.20
N ASN A 571 -35.53 7.64 -26.12
CA ASN A 571 -35.18 8.61 -27.15
C ASN A 571 -33.85 8.30 -27.89
N VAL A 572 -33.35 7.07 -27.85
CA VAL A 572 -32.08 6.68 -28.49
C VAL A 572 -32.32 5.74 -29.68
N ASP A 573 -32.23 6.26 -30.90
CA ASP A 573 -32.51 5.55 -32.16
C ASP A 573 -31.48 4.46 -32.55
N VAL A 574 -30.51 4.12 -31.69
CA VAL A 574 -29.38 3.24 -32.01
C VAL A 574 -29.31 2.04 -31.07
N GLU A 575 -29.54 0.84 -31.61
CA GLU A 575 -29.33 -0.41 -30.87
C GLU A 575 -27.88 -0.50 -30.35
N GLY A 576 -27.72 -0.51 -29.02
CA GLY A 576 -26.42 -0.67 -28.37
C GLY A 576 -25.85 0.60 -27.74
N GLU A 577 -26.40 1.78 -28.04
CA GLU A 577 -26.10 3.02 -27.31
C GLU A 577 -27.25 3.29 -26.34
N GLY A 578 -26.96 3.42 -25.04
CA GLY A 578 -28.01 3.55 -24.04
C GLY A 578 -27.48 3.72 -22.61
N PHE A 579 -28.36 4.17 -21.73
CA PHE A 579 -28.04 4.61 -20.36
C PHE A 579 -27.52 3.44 -19.51
N GLY A 580 -26.39 3.67 -18.84
CA GLY A 580 -25.83 2.73 -17.87
C GLY A 580 -26.74 2.63 -16.65
N LEU A 581 -26.98 1.40 -16.20
CA LEU A 581 -27.63 1.14 -14.91
C LEU A 581 -26.60 0.45 -14.01
N CYS A 582 -26.21 1.10 -12.91
CA CYS A 582 -25.37 0.47 -11.90
C CYS A 582 -26.26 0.11 -10.70
N LEU A 583 -26.26 -1.18 -10.32
CA LEU A 583 -26.95 -1.65 -9.11
C LEU A 583 -25.95 -2.12 -8.05
N GLY A 584 -26.10 -1.63 -6.81
CA GLY A 584 -25.14 -1.93 -5.74
C GLY A 584 -25.55 -1.38 -4.38
N LEU A 585 -24.78 -1.77 -3.37
CA LEU A 585 -24.83 -1.29 -1.99
C LEU A 585 -23.52 -0.54 -1.69
N HIS A 586 -23.65 0.78 -1.57
CA HIS A 586 -22.59 1.72 -1.26
C HIS A 586 -22.11 1.54 0.20
N PRO A 587 -20.80 1.68 0.52
CA PRO A 587 -20.27 1.54 1.88
C PRO A 587 -20.96 2.40 2.95
N TRP A 588 -21.55 3.55 2.59
CA TRP A 588 -22.31 4.38 3.55
C TRP A 588 -23.57 3.69 4.08
N TRP A 589 -24.11 2.69 3.39
CA TRP A 589 -25.33 1.97 3.75
C TRP A 589 -25.05 0.53 4.22
N ALA A 590 -23.79 0.11 4.30
CA ALA A 590 -23.41 -1.25 4.71
C ALA A 590 -23.93 -1.61 6.11
N HIS A 591 -24.04 -0.64 7.03
CA HIS A 591 -24.53 -0.83 8.40
C HIS A 591 -26.01 -1.24 8.48
N HIS A 592 -26.81 -1.06 7.42
CA HIS A 592 -28.17 -1.61 7.34
C HIS A 592 -28.18 -3.14 7.14
N HIS A 593 -27.02 -3.74 6.80
CA HIS A 593 -26.88 -5.15 6.48
C HIS A 593 -25.72 -5.81 7.25
N PRO A 594 -25.77 -5.85 8.60
CA PRO A 594 -24.66 -6.33 9.43
C PRO A 594 -24.41 -7.85 9.27
N PRO A 595 -23.19 -8.34 9.56
CA PRO A 595 -22.84 -9.74 9.38
C PRO A 595 -23.72 -10.66 10.25
N GLY A 596 -24.38 -11.64 9.61
CA GLY A 596 -25.29 -12.57 10.29
C GLY A 596 -26.75 -12.12 10.36
N SER A 597 -27.10 -10.94 9.82
CA SER A 597 -28.47 -10.64 9.41
C SER A 597 -28.86 -11.49 8.18
N ASP A 598 -30.16 -11.67 7.93
CA ASP A 598 -30.66 -12.33 6.72
C ASP A 598 -30.37 -11.44 5.49
N PRO A 599 -29.43 -11.81 4.60
CA PRO A 599 -28.88 -10.88 3.62
C PRO A 599 -29.73 -10.89 2.33
N THR A 600 -31.03 -10.64 2.47
CA THR A 600 -32.01 -10.71 1.36
C THR A 600 -31.69 -9.77 0.19
N TRP A 601 -30.94 -8.69 0.45
CA TRP A 601 -30.49 -7.71 -0.53
C TRP A 601 -29.55 -8.29 -1.59
N LEU A 602 -28.63 -9.21 -1.24
CA LEU A 602 -27.63 -9.72 -2.19
C LEU A 602 -28.23 -10.70 -3.22
N PRO A 603 -29.13 -11.62 -2.84
CA PRO A 603 -29.97 -12.36 -3.80
C PRO A 603 -30.89 -11.45 -4.62
N ASP A 604 -31.41 -10.35 -4.08
CA ASP A 604 -32.23 -9.41 -4.87
C ASP A 604 -31.38 -8.65 -5.90
N LEU A 605 -30.20 -8.18 -5.51
CA LEU A 605 -29.22 -7.59 -6.41
C LEU A 605 -28.89 -8.53 -7.58
N ARG A 606 -28.61 -9.81 -7.29
CA ARG A 606 -28.40 -10.83 -8.32
C ARG A 606 -29.59 -10.91 -9.28
N ARG A 607 -30.83 -11.08 -8.77
CA ARG A 607 -32.04 -11.18 -9.61
C ARG A 607 -32.22 -9.96 -10.50
N ARG A 608 -31.92 -8.74 -10.02
CA ARG A 608 -32.02 -7.51 -10.82
C ARG A 608 -30.95 -7.45 -11.91
N LEU A 609 -29.69 -7.78 -11.58
CA LEU A 609 -28.58 -7.86 -12.56
C LEU A 609 -28.79 -8.97 -13.63
N GLU A 610 -29.51 -10.03 -13.30
CA GLU A 610 -29.91 -11.09 -14.23
C GLU A 610 -31.07 -10.63 -15.14
N ARG A 611 -32.04 -9.89 -14.60
CA ARG A 611 -33.17 -9.29 -15.36
C ARG A 611 -32.76 -8.12 -16.28
N SER A 612 -31.65 -7.46 -15.98
CA SER A 612 -31.14 -6.32 -16.75
C SER A 612 -29.75 -6.65 -17.31
N PRO A 613 -29.62 -7.31 -18.47
CA PRO A 613 -28.35 -7.86 -18.95
C PRO A 613 -27.24 -6.86 -19.28
N ARG A 614 -27.52 -5.55 -19.26
CA ARG A 614 -26.53 -4.46 -19.40
C ARG A 614 -26.23 -3.72 -18.10
N ALA A 615 -26.86 -4.12 -16.98
CA ALA A 615 -26.58 -3.52 -15.69
C ALA A 615 -25.19 -3.91 -15.17
N VAL A 616 -24.49 -2.94 -14.60
CA VAL A 616 -23.18 -3.12 -13.95
C VAL A 616 -23.34 -3.16 -12.43
N VAL A 617 -22.33 -3.64 -11.70
CA VAL A 617 -22.37 -3.69 -10.24
C VAL A 617 -21.79 -2.40 -9.66
N GLY A 618 -22.63 -1.55 -9.07
CA GLY A 618 -22.21 -0.26 -8.52
C GLY A 618 -23.37 0.56 -7.96
N GLU A 619 -23.15 1.42 -6.97
CA GLU A 619 -21.84 1.71 -6.39
C GLU A 619 -21.46 0.74 -5.28
N ILE A 620 -20.21 0.27 -5.29
CA ILE A 620 -19.65 -0.62 -4.27
C ILE A 620 -18.28 -0.11 -3.85
N GLY A 621 -17.77 -0.39 -2.65
CA GLY A 621 -16.42 0.05 -2.32
C GLY A 621 -16.14 0.18 -0.83
N LEU A 622 -15.15 1.01 -0.50
CA LEU A 622 -14.67 1.23 0.87
C LEU A 622 -14.49 2.71 1.17
N ASP A 623 -14.98 3.14 2.33
CA ASP A 623 -14.90 4.52 2.80
C ASP A 623 -14.51 4.55 4.29
N ARG A 624 -13.31 5.09 4.59
CA ARG A 624 -12.85 5.23 5.98
C ARG A 624 -13.43 6.44 6.74
N VAL A 625 -14.12 7.34 6.06
CA VAL A 625 -14.77 8.52 6.64
C VAL A 625 -16.26 8.25 6.90
N ALA A 626 -16.85 7.28 6.20
CA ALA A 626 -18.23 6.88 6.38
C ALA A 626 -18.56 6.40 7.82
N VAL A 627 -19.60 7.02 8.38
CA VAL A 627 -20.22 6.69 9.66
C VAL A 627 -21.65 6.19 9.40
N PRO A 628 -22.18 5.25 10.21
CA PRO A 628 -23.58 4.85 10.15
C PRO A 628 -24.53 6.05 10.28
N MET A 629 -25.42 6.22 9.30
CA MET A 629 -26.45 7.26 9.29
C MET A 629 -27.85 6.64 9.25
N ASN A 630 -28.84 7.30 9.84
CA ASN A 630 -30.25 6.93 9.62
C ASN A 630 -30.77 7.47 8.28
N GLU A 631 -32.04 7.18 7.97
CA GLU A 631 -32.75 7.75 6.80
C GLU A 631 -32.82 9.29 6.81
N ARG A 632 -32.57 9.92 7.96
CA ARG A 632 -32.47 11.37 8.14
C ARG A 632 -31.03 11.89 8.13
N GLY A 633 -30.06 11.08 7.71
CA GLY A 633 -28.64 11.47 7.60
C GLY A 633 -27.98 11.82 8.94
N GLU A 634 -28.66 11.57 10.07
CA GLU A 634 -28.12 11.79 11.40
C GLU A 634 -27.21 10.61 11.73
N VAL A 635 -26.03 10.89 12.31
CA VAL A 635 -25.07 9.85 12.72
C VAL A 635 -25.65 9.03 13.87
N ILE A 636 -25.78 7.72 13.68
CA ILE A 636 -26.42 6.80 14.64
C ILE A 636 -25.46 5.77 15.26
N GLY A 637 -24.19 5.76 14.88
CA GLY A 637 -23.22 4.80 15.41
C GLY A 637 -21.77 5.05 14.98
N GLU A 638 -20.90 4.16 15.43
CA GLU A 638 -19.45 4.16 15.14
C GLU A 638 -19.14 3.57 13.75
N PRO A 639 -18.04 3.97 13.09
CA PRO A 639 -17.65 3.44 11.77
C PRO A 639 -17.55 1.91 11.68
N ASP A 640 -18.46 1.28 10.91
CA ASP A 640 -18.48 -0.17 10.68
C ASP A 640 -17.69 -0.59 9.42
N TYR A 641 -16.40 -0.23 9.40
CA TYR A 641 -15.49 -0.57 8.30
C TYR A 641 -15.32 -2.08 8.04
N PRO A 642 -15.32 -2.99 9.05
CA PRO A 642 -15.27 -4.43 8.81
C PRO A 642 -16.47 -4.97 8.03
N ASN A 643 -17.65 -4.38 8.21
CA ASN A 643 -18.84 -4.76 7.46
C ASN A 643 -18.85 -4.18 6.05
N GLN A 644 -18.42 -2.92 5.85
CA GLN A 644 -18.18 -2.39 4.49
C GLN A 644 -17.29 -3.32 3.67
N VAL A 645 -16.22 -3.85 4.28
CA VAL A 645 -15.33 -4.86 3.70
C VAL A 645 -16.09 -6.12 3.26
N ALA A 646 -16.97 -6.66 4.09
CA ALA A 646 -17.74 -7.86 3.77
C ALA A 646 -18.76 -7.59 2.64
N CYS A 647 -19.46 -6.45 2.67
CA CYS A 647 -20.37 -6.02 1.61
C CYS A 647 -19.64 -5.80 0.27
N PHE A 648 -18.46 -5.16 0.30
CA PHE A 648 -17.66 -4.93 -0.91
C PHE A 648 -17.15 -6.24 -1.53
N GLU A 649 -16.57 -7.13 -0.72
CA GLU A 649 -16.06 -8.43 -1.21
C GLU A 649 -17.18 -9.31 -1.79
N SER A 650 -18.36 -9.31 -1.16
CA SER A 650 -19.53 -10.07 -1.64
C SER A 650 -20.02 -9.57 -3.01
N GLN A 651 -20.04 -8.25 -3.22
CA GLN A 651 -20.48 -7.66 -4.49
C GLN A 651 -19.42 -7.75 -5.58
N LEU A 652 -18.13 -7.64 -5.23
CA LEU A 652 -17.03 -7.85 -6.16
C LEU A 652 -17.00 -9.31 -6.65
N LEU A 653 -17.32 -10.27 -5.79
CA LEU A 653 -17.52 -11.66 -6.17
C LEU A 653 -18.73 -11.81 -7.11
N LEU A 654 -19.88 -11.22 -6.80
CA LEU A 654 -21.07 -11.26 -7.66
C LEU A 654 -20.81 -10.67 -9.06
N ALA A 655 -20.14 -9.52 -9.14
CA ALA A 655 -19.71 -8.91 -10.40
C ALA A 655 -18.79 -9.84 -11.21
N THR A 656 -17.91 -10.57 -10.51
CA THR A 656 -17.00 -11.54 -11.13
C THR A 656 -17.73 -12.79 -11.62
N GLU A 657 -18.69 -13.32 -10.85
CA GLU A 657 -19.50 -14.49 -11.24
C GLU A 657 -20.37 -14.19 -12.47
N LEU A 658 -21.05 -13.04 -12.47
CA LEU A 658 -21.92 -12.61 -13.57
C LEU A 658 -21.16 -11.99 -14.76
N GLN A 659 -19.82 -11.91 -14.70
CA GLN A 659 -18.97 -11.21 -15.68
C GLN A 659 -19.47 -9.79 -15.99
N ARG A 660 -19.85 -9.02 -14.96
CA ARG A 660 -20.31 -7.63 -15.06
C ARG A 660 -19.20 -6.65 -14.70
N PRO A 661 -19.07 -5.51 -15.40
CA PRO A 661 -18.26 -4.39 -14.92
C PRO A 661 -18.67 -3.97 -13.50
N CYS A 662 -17.77 -3.30 -12.77
CA CYS A 662 -18.15 -2.68 -11.51
C CYS A 662 -17.62 -1.24 -11.34
N VAL A 663 -18.41 -0.42 -10.65
CA VAL A 663 -18.08 0.97 -10.27
C VAL A 663 -17.71 0.99 -8.79
N VAL A 664 -16.53 1.54 -8.49
CA VAL A 664 -15.87 1.39 -7.19
C VAL A 664 -15.63 2.73 -6.50
N HIS A 665 -16.33 2.94 -5.38
CA HIS A 665 -16.05 4.00 -4.42
C HIS A 665 -14.74 3.76 -3.68
N CYS A 666 -13.96 4.82 -3.45
CA CYS A 666 -12.76 4.71 -2.63
C CYS A 666 -12.36 6.02 -1.97
N VAL A 667 -12.69 6.17 -0.68
CA VAL A 667 -12.30 7.33 0.14
C VAL A 667 -11.41 6.88 1.29
N LYS A 668 -10.16 7.37 1.27
CA LYS A 668 -9.08 7.06 2.24
C LYS A 668 -8.82 5.55 2.43
N ALA A 669 -9.27 4.71 1.50
CA ALA A 669 -9.20 3.24 1.53
C ALA A 669 -8.36 2.63 0.39
N TYR A 670 -7.56 3.45 -0.33
CA TYR A 670 -6.85 3.05 -1.56
C TYR A 670 -5.98 1.80 -1.40
N GLY A 671 -5.27 1.65 -0.28
CA GLY A 671 -4.49 0.43 0.01
C GLY A 671 -5.37 -0.82 0.08
N ASP A 672 -6.38 -0.81 0.95
CA ASP A 672 -7.34 -1.90 1.17
C ASP A 672 -8.11 -2.31 -0.10
N VAL A 673 -8.40 -1.37 -1.00
CA VAL A 673 -9.03 -1.63 -2.30
C VAL A 673 -8.03 -2.29 -3.27
N ALA A 674 -6.83 -1.73 -3.41
CA ALA A 674 -5.80 -2.30 -4.28
C ALA A 674 -5.34 -3.70 -3.82
N ASP A 675 -5.26 -3.96 -2.52
CA ASP A 675 -4.87 -5.27 -1.98
C ASP A 675 -5.92 -6.34 -2.28
N ARG A 676 -7.22 -5.99 -2.26
CA ARG A 676 -8.29 -6.87 -2.73
C ARG A 676 -8.13 -7.24 -4.20
N PHE A 677 -7.89 -6.26 -5.07
CA PHE A 677 -7.64 -6.52 -6.49
C PHE A 677 -6.36 -7.34 -6.75
N ARG A 678 -5.30 -7.12 -5.96
CA ARG A 678 -4.05 -7.91 -6.03
C ARG A 678 -4.26 -9.36 -5.58
N ALA A 679 -5.04 -9.57 -4.52
CA ALA A 679 -5.36 -10.89 -3.95
C ALA A 679 -6.39 -11.68 -4.78
N ALA A 680 -7.25 -11.00 -5.53
CA ALA A 680 -8.34 -11.59 -6.28
C ALA A 680 -7.89 -12.72 -7.23
N ALA A 681 -8.53 -13.89 -7.11
CA ALA A 681 -8.26 -15.05 -7.97
C ALA A 681 -8.77 -14.81 -9.40
N SER A 682 -9.98 -14.28 -9.51
CA SER A 682 -10.66 -13.78 -10.71
C SER A 682 -11.09 -12.32 -10.47
N MET A 683 -11.42 -11.59 -11.53
CA MET A 683 -11.82 -10.18 -11.46
C MET A 683 -12.96 -9.88 -12.44
N PRO A 684 -13.77 -8.83 -12.19
CA PRO A 684 -14.71 -8.28 -13.16
C PRO A 684 -14.04 -7.99 -14.51
N PRO A 685 -14.78 -8.02 -15.65
CA PRO A 685 -14.26 -7.61 -16.96
C PRO A 685 -13.57 -6.24 -16.92
N ARG A 686 -14.21 -5.26 -16.28
CA ARG A 686 -13.84 -3.84 -16.25
C ARG A 686 -14.16 -3.27 -14.85
N VAL A 687 -13.34 -2.35 -14.35
CA VAL A 687 -13.47 -1.72 -13.03
C VAL A 687 -13.30 -0.21 -13.18
N LEU A 688 -14.33 0.57 -12.89
CA LEU A 688 -14.28 2.03 -12.86
C LEU A 688 -13.94 2.47 -11.43
N MET A 689 -12.80 3.11 -11.26
CA MET A 689 -12.53 3.89 -10.06
C MET A 689 -13.21 5.24 -10.23
N HIS A 690 -14.35 5.41 -9.59
CA HIS A 690 -15.20 6.61 -9.66
C HIS A 690 -14.60 7.76 -8.82
N SER A 691 -14.90 9.02 -9.22
CA SER A 691 -14.45 10.30 -8.63
C SER A 691 -13.02 10.25 -8.14
N PHE A 692 -12.09 9.85 -9.01
CA PHE A 692 -10.82 9.28 -8.60
C PHE A 692 -9.92 10.28 -7.84
N GLY A 693 -9.99 10.26 -6.51
CA GLY A 693 -9.21 11.10 -5.61
C GLY A 693 -7.79 10.59 -5.32
N GLY A 694 -7.35 9.50 -5.97
CA GLY A 694 -6.03 8.89 -5.75
C GLY A 694 -4.86 9.74 -6.27
N THR A 695 -3.64 9.33 -5.94
CA THR A 695 -2.42 9.94 -6.50
C THR A 695 -2.08 9.33 -7.86
N ARG A 696 -1.24 10.01 -8.65
CA ARG A 696 -0.71 9.48 -9.91
C ARG A 696 -0.01 8.13 -9.71
N ALA A 697 0.82 8.01 -8.67
CA ALA A 697 1.50 6.75 -8.34
C ALA A 697 0.52 5.62 -8.01
N TYR A 698 -0.59 5.91 -7.32
CA TYR A 698 -1.63 4.92 -7.03
C TYR A 698 -2.33 4.46 -8.32
N MET A 699 -2.74 5.39 -9.19
CA MET A 699 -3.33 5.09 -10.51
C MET A 699 -2.38 4.24 -11.37
N GLU A 700 -1.10 4.61 -11.45
CA GLU A 700 -0.08 3.84 -12.14
C GLU A 700 0.13 2.44 -11.54
N SER A 701 -0.02 2.29 -10.21
CA SER A 701 0.06 0.97 -9.54
C SER A 701 -1.10 0.04 -9.91
N LEU A 702 -2.28 0.59 -10.22
CA LEU A 702 -3.43 -0.17 -10.72
C LEU A 702 -3.25 -0.53 -12.20
N THR A 703 -2.94 0.45 -13.05
CA THR A 703 -2.82 0.24 -14.51
C THR A 703 -1.61 -0.62 -14.91
N ARG A 704 -0.50 -0.59 -14.15
CA ARG A 704 0.66 -1.48 -14.36
C ARG A 704 0.48 -2.87 -13.75
N MET A 705 -0.66 -3.19 -13.13
CA MET A 705 -0.86 -4.49 -12.48
C MET A 705 -0.86 -5.64 -13.50
N LYS A 706 0.16 -6.50 -13.47
CA LYS A 706 0.42 -7.54 -14.51
C LYS A 706 -0.79 -8.41 -14.91
N ARG A 707 -1.71 -8.71 -13.99
CA ARG A 707 -2.91 -9.54 -14.27
C ARG A 707 -4.10 -8.71 -14.74
N TRP A 708 -4.33 -7.56 -14.11
CA TRP A 708 -5.62 -6.85 -14.16
C TRP A 708 -5.54 -5.41 -14.67
N GLY A 709 -4.34 -4.87 -14.94
CA GLY A 709 -4.13 -3.45 -15.17
C GLY A 709 -4.94 -2.84 -16.32
N LYS A 710 -5.15 -3.60 -17.39
CA LYS A 710 -6.01 -3.23 -18.54
C LYS A 710 -7.51 -3.18 -18.23
N ARG A 711 -7.93 -3.50 -17.01
CA ARG A 711 -9.35 -3.51 -16.59
C ARG A 711 -9.77 -2.22 -15.90
N PHE A 712 -8.82 -1.41 -15.43
CA PHE A 712 -9.10 -0.19 -14.67
C PHE A 712 -9.39 1.01 -15.58
N TYR A 713 -10.51 1.65 -15.30
CA TYR A 713 -10.93 2.96 -15.82
C TYR A 713 -10.99 3.97 -14.67
N PHE A 714 -10.94 5.26 -14.98
CA PHE A 714 -10.91 6.34 -13.99
C PHE A 714 -11.93 7.42 -14.37
N GLY A 715 -12.88 7.65 -13.47
CA GLY A 715 -13.82 8.76 -13.55
C GLY A 715 -13.21 10.02 -12.93
N PHE A 716 -13.60 11.17 -13.46
CA PHE A 716 -13.33 12.47 -12.87
C PHE A 716 -14.58 13.35 -12.90
N SER A 717 -14.91 13.96 -11.76
CA SER A 717 -16.02 14.89 -11.56
C SER A 717 -15.54 16.30 -11.22
N ALA A 718 -16.30 17.32 -11.62
CA ALA A 718 -15.99 18.70 -11.25
C ALA A 718 -16.09 18.93 -9.74
N VAL A 719 -17.06 18.27 -9.09
CA VAL A 719 -17.37 18.46 -7.67
C VAL A 719 -16.27 17.88 -6.76
N VAL A 720 -15.66 16.74 -7.10
CA VAL A 720 -14.56 16.14 -6.32
C VAL A 720 -13.19 16.59 -6.82
N ASN A 721 -12.92 16.47 -8.12
CA ASN A 721 -11.54 16.47 -8.60
C ASN A 721 -10.96 17.87 -8.84
N LEU A 722 -11.76 18.86 -9.26
CA LEU A 722 -11.25 20.21 -9.56
C LEU A 722 -10.82 21.02 -8.33
N ARG A 723 -11.19 20.56 -7.13
CA ARG A 723 -10.76 21.17 -5.85
C ARG A 723 -9.35 20.79 -5.43
N SER A 724 -8.73 19.81 -6.11
CA SER A 724 -7.49 19.18 -5.66
C SER A 724 -6.33 19.42 -6.65
N PRO A 725 -5.17 19.96 -6.21
CA PRO A 725 -4.08 20.31 -7.12
C PRO A 725 -3.40 19.09 -7.78
N LYS A 726 -3.47 17.90 -7.14
CA LYS A 726 -2.90 16.66 -7.70
C LYS A 726 -3.63 16.18 -8.96
N THR A 727 -4.87 16.61 -9.18
CA THR A 727 -5.76 16.12 -10.24
C THR A 727 -5.16 16.30 -11.63
N ARG A 728 -4.52 17.46 -11.91
CA ARG A 728 -3.87 17.70 -13.20
C ARG A 728 -2.83 16.63 -13.53
N ALA A 729 -1.93 16.34 -12.59
CA ALA A 729 -0.89 15.32 -12.76
C ALA A 729 -1.44 13.90 -12.94
N VAL A 730 -2.61 13.60 -12.34
CA VAL A 730 -3.33 12.33 -12.51
C VAL A 730 -3.94 12.24 -13.89
N VAL A 731 -4.77 13.23 -14.28
CA VAL A 731 -5.46 13.27 -15.58
C VAL A 731 -4.48 13.22 -16.75
N THR A 732 -3.41 14.03 -16.72
CA THR A 732 -2.36 14.01 -17.75
C THR A 732 -1.76 12.60 -17.93
N ALA A 733 -1.50 11.88 -16.83
CA ALA A 733 -0.88 10.56 -16.84
C ALA A 733 -1.86 9.38 -17.01
N CYS A 734 -3.17 9.60 -16.91
CA CYS A 734 -4.19 8.56 -17.09
C CYS A 734 -4.14 8.05 -18.55
N PRO A 735 -4.18 6.74 -18.82
CA PRO A 735 -4.24 6.26 -20.20
C PRO A 735 -5.48 6.82 -20.93
N ASP A 736 -5.29 7.24 -22.17
CA ASP A 736 -6.30 7.94 -22.98
C ASP A 736 -7.53 7.05 -23.24
N ASP A 737 -7.34 5.73 -23.28
CA ASP A 737 -8.38 4.73 -23.46
C ASP A 737 -9.11 4.33 -22.15
N ARG A 738 -8.86 5.07 -21.04
CA ARG A 738 -9.34 4.74 -19.68
C ARG A 738 -9.98 5.89 -18.91
N ILE A 739 -10.13 7.06 -19.50
CA ILE A 739 -10.68 8.27 -18.85
C ILE A 739 -12.18 8.45 -19.13
N LEU A 740 -12.97 8.66 -18.09
CA LEU A 740 -14.41 9.00 -18.15
C LEU A 740 -14.64 10.37 -17.50
N LEU A 741 -15.67 11.08 -17.96
CA LEU A 741 -16.25 12.25 -17.30
C LEU A 741 -17.49 11.83 -16.53
N GLU A 742 -17.78 12.49 -15.41
CA GLU A 742 -18.94 12.19 -14.56
C GLU A 742 -19.43 13.47 -13.87
N SER A 743 -20.73 13.61 -13.61
CA SER A 743 -21.22 14.74 -12.82
C SER A 743 -21.05 14.51 -11.32
N ASP A 744 -21.26 13.27 -10.85
CA ASP A 744 -21.25 12.92 -9.43
C ASP A 744 -22.20 13.80 -8.59
N LEU A 745 -23.35 14.18 -9.16
CA LEU A 745 -24.35 15.02 -8.51
C LEU A 745 -25.62 14.26 -8.13
N VAL A 746 -26.21 14.71 -7.02
CA VAL A 746 -27.56 14.35 -6.58
C VAL A 746 -28.55 15.34 -7.17
N GLY A 747 -29.52 14.82 -7.92
CA GLY A 747 -30.38 15.62 -8.79
C GLY A 747 -29.66 16.15 -10.04
N VAL A 748 -30.45 16.66 -10.99
CA VAL A 748 -29.96 17.14 -12.31
C VAL A 748 -29.35 18.54 -12.30
N ASN A 749 -29.56 19.31 -11.24
CA ASN A 749 -29.23 20.73 -11.19
C ASN A 749 -27.72 20.95 -11.23
N GLY A 750 -27.22 21.56 -12.31
CA GLY A 750 -25.81 21.85 -12.52
C GLY A 750 -25.00 20.70 -13.16
N ALA A 751 -25.59 19.51 -13.36
CA ALA A 751 -24.85 18.35 -13.86
C ALA A 751 -24.20 18.57 -15.24
N GLU A 752 -24.93 19.16 -16.20
CA GLU A 752 -24.36 19.52 -17.51
C GLU A 752 -23.23 20.55 -17.40
N SER A 753 -23.38 21.55 -16.51
CA SER A 753 -22.35 22.55 -16.28
C SER A 753 -21.07 21.92 -15.72
N ASP A 754 -21.21 20.99 -14.78
CA ASP A 754 -20.08 20.31 -14.14
C ASP A 754 -19.37 19.34 -15.09
N LEU A 755 -20.13 18.61 -15.92
CA LEU A 755 -19.57 17.83 -17.02
C LEU A 755 -18.75 18.71 -17.98
N ARG A 756 -19.27 19.89 -18.39
CA ARG A 756 -18.55 20.84 -19.26
C ARG A 756 -17.30 21.42 -18.61
N ARG A 757 -17.35 21.76 -17.32
CA ARG A 757 -16.18 22.23 -16.55
C ARG A 757 -15.09 21.16 -16.48
N MET A 758 -15.48 19.91 -16.21
CA MET A 758 -14.53 18.80 -16.16
C MET A 758 -13.98 18.45 -17.54
N LEU A 759 -14.81 18.48 -18.58
CA LEU A 759 -14.41 18.29 -19.98
C LEU A 759 -13.33 19.30 -20.40
N ALA A 760 -13.54 20.60 -20.13
CA ALA A 760 -12.54 21.64 -20.41
C ALA A 760 -11.21 21.38 -19.68
N PHE A 761 -11.27 20.94 -18.41
CA PHE A 761 -10.07 20.61 -17.64
C PHE A 761 -9.33 19.38 -18.18
N VAL A 762 -10.04 18.31 -18.57
CA VAL A 762 -9.43 17.14 -19.20
C VAL A 762 -8.78 17.51 -20.53
N ALA A 763 -9.49 18.27 -21.37
CA ALA A 763 -8.98 18.77 -22.65
C ALA A 763 -7.65 19.53 -22.47
N GLU A 764 -7.60 20.46 -21.51
CA GLU A 764 -6.40 21.24 -21.20
C GLU A 764 -5.26 20.35 -20.64
N CYS A 765 -5.56 19.40 -19.75
CA CYS A 765 -4.55 18.49 -19.18
C CYS A 765 -3.97 17.51 -20.20
N LYS A 766 -4.69 17.26 -21.30
CA LYS A 766 -4.33 16.32 -22.36
C LYS A 766 -3.81 16.98 -23.64
N GLY A 767 -4.06 18.28 -23.83
CA GLY A 767 -3.80 18.96 -25.10
C GLY A 767 -4.78 18.55 -26.21
N TRP A 768 -6.01 18.15 -25.84
CA TRP A 768 -7.08 17.79 -26.78
C TRP A 768 -8.00 18.99 -27.04
N SER A 769 -8.70 18.98 -28.17
CA SER A 769 -9.88 19.84 -28.36
C SER A 769 -11.04 19.40 -27.45
N ALA A 770 -12.07 20.25 -27.33
CA ALA A 770 -13.27 19.90 -26.58
C ALA A 770 -14.03 18.74 -27.26
N GLU A 771 -14.10 18.76 -28.59
CA GLU A 771 -14.71 17.75 -29.45
C GLU A 771 -14.01 16.38 -29.32
N GLU A 772 -12.67 16.36 -29.35
CA GLU A 772 -11.89 15.13 -29.14
C GLU A 772 -12.07 14.60 -27.74
N THR A 773 -12.04 15.45 -26.71
CA THR A 773 -12.29 15.05 -25.32
C THR A 773 -13.65 14.37 -25.18
N ALA A 774 -14.72 15.02 -25.68
CA ALA A 774 -16.08 14.46 -25.67
C ALA A 774 -16.13 13.10 -26.37
N GLY A 775 -15.51 12.99 -27.55
CA GLY A 775 -15.46 11.77 -28.35
C GLY A 775 -14.76 10.62 -27.62
N ILE A 776 -13.56 10.87 -27.08
CA ILE A 776 -12.72 9.89 -26.38
C ILE A 776 -13.39 9.42 -25.08
N THR A 777 -13.86 10.35 -24.23
CA THR A 777 -14.45 9.98 -22.93
C THR A 777 -15.77 9.24 -23.11
N ARG A 778 -16.57 9.60 -24.13
CA ARG A 778 -17.76 8.85 -24.54
C ARG A 778 -17.40 7.45 -25.03
N GLU A 779 -16.41 7.30 -25.90
CA GLU A 779 -16.01 5.98 -26.41
C GLU A 779 -15.48 5.09 -25.27
N ASN A 780 -14.74 5.66 -24.31
CA ASN A 780 -14.30 4.97 -23.10
C ASN A 780 -15.49 4.53 -22.22
N ALA A 781 -16.51 5.37 -22.05
CA ALA A 781 -17.74 5.03 -21.33
C ALA A 781 -18.52 3.91 -22.03
N LEU A 782 -18.68 3.98 -23.37
CA LEU A 782 -19.28 2.90 -24.16
C LEU A 782 -18.47 1.60 -24.07
N ARG A 783 -17.13 1.67 -24.07
CA ARG A 783 -16.24 0.52 -23.84
C ARG A 783 -16.26 0.01 -22.38
N PHE A 784 -16.83 0.76 -21.45
CA PHE A 784 -17.03 0.35 -20.06
C PHE A 784 -18.39 -0.30 -19.83
N TYR A 785 -19.47 0.39 -20.21
CA TYR A 785 -20.87 0.00 -20.00
C TYR A 785 -21.45 -0.92 -21.08
N GLY A 786 -20.91 -0.88 -22.31
CA GLY A 786 -21.26 -1.81 -23.39
C GLY A 786 -20.80 -3.24 -23.13
N GLU A 787 -21.05 -4.14 -24.08
CA GLU A 787 -20.78 -5.59 -23.96
C GLU A 787 -19.26 -5.90 -24.06
#